data_AF-A0A4Y6PYI6-F1
#
_entry.id   AF-A0A4Y6PYI6-F1
#
_cell.length_a   1.000
_cell.length_b   1.000
_cell.length_c   1.000
_cell.angle_alpha   90.00
_cell.angle_beta   90.00
_cell.angle_gamma   90.00
#
_symmetry.space_group_name_H-M   'P 1'
#
loop_
_entity.id
_entity.type
_entity.pdbx_description
1 polymer ?
#
loop_
_entity_poly.entity_id
_entity_poly.type
_entity_poly.pdbx_seq_one_letter_code
_entity_poly.pdbx_strand_id
1 'polypeptide(L)'
;MNPTDDIIAQRRKGAADGERREFSVDRAQAIAKMRQFALADPSFYLLELIQAAVANGGGYLNIDLFRLRRDSDDLKMWWSGRGFSEFELERLFDFLLMSEDEPGCADTILLARGVNAMLHFKPAKIVIASGDGTLDGSAQVVISRDGDIVVQEPPEPIGGVKIHGDGLYNSLLAPEPEQQLGDREVQLLREKVIAPGVQVMLNGHFISDWSSAYIEQRVWQSAYIAIEEDDLYGRLWEAPHGGRGEFDLMTYGVKVERVAREDAPFYALHGAVNFDRLNKTADHAKIVRDEVLEELWARLRPYAEALHADHDQITYNIRPLDGTLLSPPELVELIQTHERAVVVPPQVLRDGQAKAARRIGEALEAPVLLVSPDERPTLRALAGTSLELVEPRLDEQRDVDVFTGPVAGPPPRPWLVEPVSVESIPVTEFIEHMCDVHHLDDVDQHDKQARARLSRTLGSVGEVFMRVYTPAGDTEAGVLNKRWVKLLVCEREVYSARFPSPFAGHELFIELPPASPTLLDRKVATDAGQVSIAELVARTCVELARHRLEEANARALAALSRVELEPGSASSRMALHTLSRTAMLRVRGGVIEVSTFDEKRAPLLDMPLFETLGGEPAGRAVSARDLAALLRRSRGLLFGVRSSDPELPAGLEPEDVLVLDAEQEQLLVATLGADCYVRVDLAEEARNAPNARWVEQERRRHQRRATWRQCLQHSLCGRTEGFEPAQRLVIDTADGGRCSFADVVARFERGESVVMFDGRAVDSVPPAGEGVERGDAAELRMNPFLFYLLAEHLPLAGAFDYDLSHAEAEQNPRTPKDAFIDEEVIEDRRVSGVVGLPVDEVAEPAIAIVEAETGRVHRLREPSRELRLVGRLVVREAQLVESPGFLEELIVEHGESLLDRLARRLPRLERSEERERVTRALLEFAGQKIQLRASADGRFDWQVAHPLALRILDIPIFPGRRGAPVSGLRVIRHLCAQANSSGTTPDVDELLADQTPELLRRWIARYVDFERVYRAAPAKVGKDDAGLEFAGGEQLLEVLEYWLEELRPDRGEGEDMPRYELAWADVEYGWAEPPEPGWVHKLYRPHHGLLNREAPLVARAVEQPSAETIAWLLFVIYAGINKVLEPVTNEHELEFQRRVADALESGRLGVTSDGHVSTD
;
A
#
# COMPACT_ATOMS: atom_id res chain seq x y z
N MET A 1 -28.07 3.24 -12.34
CA MET A 1 -26.65 3.59 -12.22
C MET A 1 -26.22 4.18 -13.55
N ASN A 2 -25.63 5.37 -13.52
CA ASN A 2 -25.17 6.08 -14.71
C ASN A 2 -23.77 5.52 -15.08
N PRO A 3 -23.53 5.03 -16.31
CA PRO A 3 -22.22 4.53 -16.73
C PRO A 3 -21.11 5.59 -16.62
N THR A 4 -21.47 6.87 -16.62
CA THR A 4 -20.55 7.99 -16.36
C THR A 4 -20.03 7.99 -14.93
N ASP A 5 -20.85 7.59 -13.96
CA ASP A 5 -20.44 7.45 -12.55
C ASP A 5 -19.50 6.26 -12.37
N ASP A 6 -19.69 5.18 -13.15
CA ASP A 6 -18.78 4.03 -13.17
C ASP A 6 -17.41 4.37 -13.79
N ILE A 7 -17.39 5.25 -14.81
CA ILE A 7 -16.14 5.78 -15.40
C ILE A 7 -15.44 6.72 -14.40
N ILE A 8 -16.19 7.55 -13.65
CA ILE A 8 -15.64 8.42 -12.60
C ILE A 8 -15.17 7.60 -11.40
N ALA A 9 -15.86 6.51 -11.04
CA ALA A 9 -15.42 5.56 -10.02
C ALA A 9 -14.19 4.76 -10.46
N GLN A 10 -14.09 4.39 -11.74
CA GLN A 10 -12.86 3.83 -12.34
C GLN A 10 -11.71 4.84 -12.35
N ARG A 11 -11.99 6.14 -12.58
CA ARG A 11 -10.98 7.23 -12.47
C ARG A 11 -10.36 7.30 -11.08
N ARG A 12 -11.15 7.10 -10.02
CA ARG A 12 -10.63 7.08 -8.64
C ARG A 12 -9.81 5.82 -8.32
N LYS A 13 -10.09 4.69 -8.99
CA LYS A 13 -9.34 3.42 -8.81
C LYS A 13 -8.05 3.33 -9.62
N GLY A 14 -7.92 4.08 -10.73
CA GLY A 14 -6.80 3.99 -11.68
C GLY A 14 -5.62 4.93 -11.43
N ALA A 15 -5.71 5.85 -10.46
CA ALA A 15 -4.63 6.78 -10.11
C ALA A 15 -3.53 6.16 -9.22
N ALA A 16 -3.64 4.86 -8.89
CA ALA A 16 -2.81 4.14 -7.94
C ALA A 16 -1.35 3.86 -8.39
N ASP A 17 -1.02 4.07 -9.66
CA ASP A 17 0.34 3.90 -10.18
C ASP A 17 0.95 5.25 -10.54
N GLY A 18 1.94 5.68 -9.75
CA GLY A 18 2.61 6.99 -9.79
C GLY A 18 3.41 7.35 -11.04
N GLU A 19 3.04 6.87 -12.22
CA GLU A 19 3.38 7.52 -13.48
C GLU A 19 2.24 8.47 -13.85
N ARG A 20 2.50 9.78 -13.97
CA ARG A 20 1.67 10.67 -14.78
C ARG A 20 1.77 10.19 -16.24
N ARG A 21 1.07 9.10 -16.57
CA ARG A 21 0.74 8.77 -17.96
C ARG A 21 -0.41 9.69 -18.30
N GLU A 22 -0.14 10.69 -19.13
CA GLU A 22 -1.19 11.36 -19.87
C GLU A 22 -1.97 10.28 -20.62
N PHE A 23 -3.22 10.06 -20.23
CA PHE A 23 -4.10 9.18 -21.00
C PHE A 23 -4.44 9.92 -22.29
N SER A 24 -3.79 9.55 -23.40
CA SER A 24 -4.26 9.94 -24.72
C SER A 24 -5.53 9.14 -25.01
N VAL A 25 -6.70 9.69 -24.67
CA VAL A 25 -7.94 9.21 -25.28
C VAL A 25 -7.85 9.56 -26.76
N ASP A 26 -8.13 8.58 -27.64
CA ASP A 26 -8.23 8.86 -29.07
C ASP A 26 -9.22 10.02 -29.27
N ARG A 27 -8.70 11.15 -29.74
CA ARG A 27 -9.44 12.42 -29.89
C ARG A 27 -10.72 12.22 -30.67
N ALA A 28 -10.68 11.42 -31.74
CA ALA A 28 -11.85 11.14 -32.56
C ALA A 28 -12.86 10.29 -31.79
N GLN A 29 -12.41 9.34 -30.97
CA GLN A 29 -13.27 8.53 -30.12
C GLN A 29 -13.92 9.34 -28.97
N ALA A 30 -13.18 10.26 -28.34
CA ALA A 30 -13.71 11.16 -27.32
C ALA A 30 -14.81 12.08 -27.89
N ILE A 31 -14.52 12.72 -29.03
CA ILE A 31 -15.49 13.56 -29.74
C ILE A 31 -16.69 12.72 -30.20
N ALA A 32 -16.48 11.49 -30.71
CA ALA A 32 -17.56 10.59 -31.10
C ALA A 32 -18.46 10.17 -29.93
N LYS A 33 -17.90 9.98 -28.72
CA LYS A 33 -18.68 9.72 -27.51
C LYS A 33 -19.42 10.97 -27.02
N MET A 34 -18.79 12.14 -27.03
CA MET A 34 -19.47 13.41 -26.70
C MET A 34 -20.62 13.72 -27.65
N ARG A 35 -20.51 13.31 -28.93
CA ARG A 35 -21.62 13.32 -29.91
C ARG A 35 -22.76 12.37 -29.58
N GLN A 36 -22.61 11.41 -28.66
CA GLN A 36 -23.69 10.52 -28.23
C GLN A 36 -24.43 11.05 -26.98
N PHE A 37 -23.80 11.95 -26.21
CA PHE A 37 -24.26 12.39 -24.88
C PHE A 37 -24.32 13.92 -24.74
N ALA A 38 -24.67 14.65 -25.81
CA ALA A 38 -24.48 16.11 -25.85
C ALA A 38 -25.37 16.91 -24.87
N LEU A 39 -26.68 16.64 -24.83
CA LEU A 39 -27.68 17.35 -23.99
C LEU A 39 -28.84 16.40 -23.65
N ALA A 40 -29.54 16.63 -22.53
CA ALA A 40 -30.74 15.86 -22.15
C ALA A 40 -31.82 15.87 -23.26
N ASP A 41 -31.96 17.02 -23.90
CA ASP A 41 -32.83 17.27 -25.03
C ASP A 41 -32.01 17.91 -26.15
N PRO A 42 -31.87 17.25 -27.32
CA PRO A 42 -31.12 17.81 -28.44
C PRO A 42 -31.59 19.21 -28.85
N SER A 43 -32.87 19.57 -28.65
CA SER A 43 -33.40 20.91 -28.96
C SER A 43 -32.78 22.04 -28.11
N PHE A 44 -32.11 21.71 -27.01
CA PHE A 44 -31.37 22.68 -26.19
C PHE A 44 -30.12 23.22 -26.89
N TYR A 45 -29.76 22.72 -28.08
CA TYR A 45 -28.70 23.30 -28.91
C TYR A 45 -28.88 24.81 -29.08
N LEU A 46 -30.12 25.27 -29.25
CA LEU A 46 -30.44 26.67 -29.47
C LEU A 46 -30.23 27.51 -28.20
N LEU A 47 -30.47 26.93 -27.02
CA LEU A 47 -30.20 27.57 -25.74
C LEU A 47 -28.70 27.71 -25.49
N GLU A 48 -27.89 26.72 -25.84
CA GLU A 48 -26.42 26.80 -25.73
C GLU A 48 -25.84 27.83 -26.72
N LEU A 49 -26.38 27.93 -27.94
CA LEU A 49 -25.97 28.98 -28.89
C LEU A 49 -26.34 30.39 -28.41
N ILE A 50 -27.49 30.55 -27.74
CA ILE A 50 -27.87 31.84 -27.15
C ILE A 50 -26.92 32.20 -26.02
N GLN A 51 -26.62 31.27 -25.12
CA GLN A 51 -25.64 31.49 -24.05
C GLN A 51 -24.27 31.85 -24.64
N ALA A 52 -23.83 31.16 -25.70
CA ALA A 52 -22.60 31.50 -26.43
C ALA A 52 -22.64 32.93 -26.99
N ALA A 53 -23.77 33.34 -27.56
CA ALA A 53 -23.94 34.71 -28.06
C ALA A 53 -23.84 35.75 -26.93
N VAL A 54 -24.48 35.50 -25.78
CA VAL A 54 -24.41 36.39 -24.61
C VAL A 54 -22.97 36.45 -24.07
N ALA A 55 -22.34 35.30 -23.84
CA ALA A 55 -20.94 35.20 -23.38
C ALA A 55 -19.95 35.88 -24.35
N ASN A 56 -20.26 35.90 -25.65
CA ASN A 56 -19.47 36.57 -26.68
C ASN A 56 -19.70 38.11 -26.75
N GLY A 57 -20.44 38.68 -25.79
CA GLY A 57 -20.77 40.11 -25.76
C GLY A 57 -21.92 40.50 -26.71
N GLY A 58 -22.85 39.56 -26.93
CA GLY A 58 -24.04 39.68 -27.76
C GLY A 58 -24.94 40.87 -27.42
N GLY A 59 -24.85 42.00 -28.12
CA GLY A 59 -25.82 43.10 -27.91
C GLY A 59 -27.20 42.86 -28.55
N TYR A 60 -27.20 42.15 -29.68
CA TYR A 60 -28.37 41.86 -30.50
C TYR A 60 -28.22 40.49 -31.13
N LEU A 61 -29.28 39.69 -31.09
CA LEU A 61 -29.33 38.34 -31.64
C LEU A 61 -30.59 38.14 -32.47
N ASN A 62 -30.44 37.64 -33.69
CA ASN A 62 -31.55 37.30 -34.55
C ASN A 62 -31.47 35.83 -35.00
N ILE A 63 -32.60 35.15 -34.89
CA ILE A 63 -32.81 33.74 -35.16
C ILE A 63 -33.94 33.64 -36.18
N ASP A 64 -33.64 33.13 -37.37
CA ASP A 64 -34.63 32.81 -38.38
C ASP A 64 -34.73 31.27 -38.50
N LEU A 65 -35.88 30.72 -38.12
CA LEU A 65 -36.26 29.32 -38.25
C LEU A 65 -37.33 29.21 -39.34
N PHE A 66 -37.00 28.61 -40.48
CA PHE A 66 -37.94 28.47 -41.58
C PHE A 66 -37.78 27.14 -42.34
N ARG A 67 -38.91 26.62 -42.82
CA ARG A 67 -38.98 25.36 -43.55
C ARG A 67 -38.88 25.61 -45.06
N LEU A 68 -37.70 25.42 -45.65
CA LEU A 68 -37.53 25.54 -47.12
C LEU A 68 -37.94 24.26 -47.88
N ARG A 69 -37.90 23.08 -47.23
CA ARG A 69 -38.23 21.78 -47.86
C ARG A 69 -39.26 21.03 -47.02
N ARG A 70 -40.03 20.13 -47.64
CA ARG A 70 -41.11 19.38 -46.96
C ARG A 70 -40.64 18.61 -45.72
N ASP A 71 -39.36 18.20 -45.71
CA ASP A 71 -38.82 17.28 -44.71
C ASP A 71 -37.61 17.83 -43.94
N SER A 72 -37.24 19.11 -44.11
CA SER A 72 -36.10 19.69 -43.38
C SER A 72 -36.32 21.18 -43.06
N ASP A 73 -35.89 21.56 -41.87
CA ASP A 73 -35.93 22.93 -41.38
C ASP A 73 -34.51 23.55 -41.47
N ASP A 74 -34.43 24.86 -41.73
CA ASP A 74 -33.17 25.59 -41.78
C ASP A 74 -33.12 26.59 -40.63
N LEU A 75 -31.91 26.78 -40.07
CA LEU A 75 -31.61 27.75 -39.03
C LEU A 75 -30.64 28.78 -39.57
N LYS A 76 -31.00 30.06 -39.48
CA LYS A 76 -30.04 31.17 -39.57
C LYS A 76 -30.01 31.91 -38.26
N MET A 77 -28.83 32.08 -37.70
CA MET A 77 -28.63 32.79 -36.45
C MET A 77 -27.50 33.79 -36.65
N TRP A 78 -27.65 35.01 -36.16
CA TRP A 78 -26.56 35.97 -36.18
C TRP A 78 -26.65 36.95 -35.03
N TRP A 79 -25.50 37.34 -34.50
CA TRP A 79 -25.40 38.31 -33.43
C TRP A 79 -24.19 39.22 -33.57
N SER A 80 -24.29 40.37 -32.92
CA SER A 80 -23.18 41.31 -32.73
C SER A 80 -22.35 40.89 -31.52
N GLY A 81 -21.04 40.70 -31.63
CA GLY A 81 -20.19 40.34 -30.50
C GLY A 81 -18.71 40.44 -30.87
N ARG A 82 -17.82 39.99 -29.98
CA ARG A 82 -16.36 39.99 -30.25
C ARG A 82 -15.96 39.08 -31.42
N GLY A 83 -16.81 38.10 -31.74
CA GLY A 83 -16.52 37.08 -32.73
C GLY A 83 -15.62 35.96 -32.19
N PHE A 84 -15.20 35.06 -33.07
CA PHE A 84 -14.29 33.94 -32.80
C PHE A 84 -13.17 33.98 -33.82
N SER A 85 -11.95 33.73 -33.33
CA SER A 85 -10.77 33.61 -34.17
C SER A 85 -10.84 32.36 -35.06
N GLU A 86 -10.04 32.36 -36.13
CA GLU A 86 -9.88 31.18 -37.00
C GLU A 86 -9.47 29.94 -36.20
N PHE A 87 -8.57 30.10 -35.23
CA PHE A 87 -8.10 29.02 -34.37
C PHE A 87 -9.20 28.42 -33.50
N GLU A 88 -10.03 29.25 -32.87
CA GLU A 88 -11.17 28.79 -32.05
C GLU A 88 -12.17 28.00 -32.91
N LEU A 89 -12.46 28.48 -34.12
CA LEU A 89 -13.38 27.82 -35.05
C LEU A 89 -12.81 26.53 -35.65
N GLU A 90 -11.54 26.51 -36.04
CA GLU A 90 -10.85 25.32 -36.57
C GLU A 90 -10.82 24.20 -35.53
N ARG A 91 -10.64 24.56 -34.25
CA ARG A 91 -10.54 23.62 -33.13
C ARG A 91 -11.80 23.53 -32.27
N LEU A 92 -12.95 23.94 -32.81
CA LEU A 92 -14.18 24.11 -32.03
C LEU A 92 -14.51 22.94 -31.09
N PHE A 93 -14.44 21.70 -31.57
CA PHE A 93 -14.77 20.52 -30.75
C PHE A 93 -13.72 20.13 -29.71
N ASP A 94 -12.51 20.69 -29.75
CA ASP A 94 -11.51 20.49 -28.69
C ASP A 94 -11.94 21.19 -27.40
N PHE A 95 -12.68 22.29 -27.50
CA PHE A 95 -13.24 23.03 -26.36
C PHE A 95 -14.34 22.25 -25.62
N LEU A 96 -14.88 21.16 -26.18
CA LEU A 96 -15.76 20.24 -25.45
C LEU A 96 -15.06 19.52 -24.29
N LEU A 97 -13.72 19.49 -24.31
CA LEU A 97 -12.89 18.79 -23.32
C LEU A 97 -12.26 19.74 -22.29
N MET A 98 -12.43 21.06 -22.44
CA MET A 98 -11.94 22.05 -21.49
C MET A 98 -12.87 22.18 -20.29
N SER A 99 -12.32 22.61 -19.14
CA SER A 99 -13.14 22.90 -17.96
C SER A 99 -13.92 24.19 -18.17
N GLU A 100 -15.14 24.27 -17.64
CA GLU A 100 -15.95 25.50 -17.65
C GLU A 100 -15.29 26.64 -16.86
N ASP A 101 -14.41 26.30 -15.92
CA ASP A 101 -13.68 27.25 -15.07
C ASP A 101 -12.50 27.96 -15.78
N GLU A 102 -12.18 27.57 -17.02
CA GLU A 102 -11.04 28.13 -17.73
C GLU A 102 -11.34 29.56 -18.23
N PRO A 103 -10.68 30.60 -17.70
CA PRO A 103 -11.07 31.98 -17.96
C PRO A 103 -11.00 32.33 -19.45
N GLY A 104 -12.08 32.93 -19.97
CA GLY A 104 -12.11 33.52 -21.31
C GLY A 104 -12.53 32.59 -22.45
N CYS A 105 -12.76 31.29 -22.18
CA CYS A 105 -13.18 30.29 -23.18
C CYS A 105 -14.68 29.93 -23.15
N ALA A 106 -15.44 30.48 -22.20
CA ALA A 106 -16.84 30.07 -21.95
C ALA A 106 -17.73 30.17 -23.20
N ASP A 107 -17.63 31.25 -23.98
CA ASP A 107 -18.40 31.43 -25.22
C ASP A 107 -18.07 30.37 -26.27
N THR A 108 -16.80 29.99 -26.41
CA THR A 108 -16.34 28.96 -27.36
C THR A 108 -16.77 27.57 -26.91
N ILE A 109 -16.73 27.27 -25.60
CA ILE A 109 -17.24 26.01 -25.03
C ILE A 109 -18.75 25.89 -25.31
N LEU A 110 -19.52 26.95 -25.04
CA LEU A 110 -20.96 26.99 -25.28
C LEU A 110 -21.29 26.87 -26.78
N LEU A 111 -20.53 27.54 -27.65
CA LEU A 111 -20.65 27.40 -29.11
C LEU A 111 -20.40 25.95 -29.54
N ALA A 112 -19.31 25.35 -29.08
CA ALA A 112 -18.94 23.98 -29.42
C ALA A 112 -20.04 22.99 -29.01
N ARG A 113 -20.63 23.17 -27.82
CA ARG A 113 -21.73 22.35 -27.33
C ARG A 113 -23.01 22.54 -28.13
N GLY A 114 -23.40 23.79 -28.39
CA GLY A 114 -24.56 24.09 -29.23
C GLY A 114 -24.43 23.52 -30.64
N VAL A 115 -23.25 23.63 -31.26
CA VAL A 115 -22.98 23.07 -32.59
C VAL A 115 -22.94 21.54 -32.56
N ASN A 116 -22.32 20.94 -31.54
CA ASN A 116 -22.29 19.48 -31.36
C ASN A 116 -23.71 18.92 -31.16
N ALA A 117 -24.54 19.59 -30.38
CA ALA A 117 -25.94 19.23 -30.20
C ALA A 117 -26.74 19.37 -31.51
N MET A 118 -26.48 20.43 -32.29
CA MET A 118 -27.12 20.63 -33.60
C MET A 118 -26.81 19.50 -34.59
N LEU A 119 -25.62 18.87 -34.52
CA LEU A 119 -25.27 17.73 -35.39
C LEU A 119 -26.18 16.50 -35.20
N HIS A 120 -26.89 16.36 -34.06
CA HIS A 120 -27.88 15.29 -33.87
C HIS A 120 -29.03 15.36 -34.87
N PHE A 121 -29.35 16.56 -35.37
CA PHE A 121 -30.36 16.76 -36.42
C PHE A 121 -29.82 16.46 -37.81
N LYS A 122 -28.59 15.91 -37.93
CA LYS A 122 -27.99 15.47 -39.19
C LYS A 122 -28.07 16.54 -40.31
N PRO A 123 -27.68 17.80 -40.05
CA PRO A 123 -27.72 18.84 -41.07
C PRO A 123 -26.91 18.43 -42.31
N ALA A 124 -27.31 18.96 -43.46
CA ALA A 124 -26.52 18.83 -44.68
C ALA A 124 -25.15 19.51 -44.52
N LYS A 125 -25.13 20.67 -43.86
CA LYS A 125 -23.92 21.39 -43.42
C LYS A 125 -24.27 22.45 -42.37
N ILE A 126 -23.28 22.83 -41.56
CA ILE A 126 -23.34 24.03 -40.71
C ILE A 126 -22.25 24.98 -41.18
N VAL A 127 -22.57 26.26 -41.41
CA VAL A 127 -21.60 27.29 -41.74
C VAL A 127 -21.53 28.27 -40.58
N ILE A 128 -20.33 28.50 -40.05
CA ILE A 128 -20.07 29.50 -39.01
C ILE A 128 -19.11 30.51 -39.60
N ALA A 129 -19.53 31.78 -39.68
CA ALA A 129 -18.70 32.89 -40.10
C ALA A 129 -18.62 33.89 -38.96
N SER A 130 -17.42 34.34 -38.61
CA SER A 130 -17.20 35.26 -37.49
C SER A 130 -16.08 36.25 -37.77
N GLY A 131 -16.14 37.45 -37.19
CA GLY A 131 -15.04 38.40 -37.28
C GLY A 131 -15.32 39.75 -36.62
N ASP A 132 -14.31 40.63 -36.68
CA ASP A 132 -14.31 41.98 -36.11
C ASP A 132 -14.85 43.08 -37.06
N GLY A 133 -15.34 42.69 -38.23
CA GLY A 133 -15.80 43.60 -39.29
C GLY A 133 -14.74 43.92 -40.36
N THR A 134 -13.52 43.39 -40.23
CA THR A 134 -12.47 43.45 -41.25
C THR A 134 -12.30 42.12 -41.97
N LEU A 135 -11.77 42.11 -43.19
CA LEU A 135 -11.56 40.86 -43.93
C LEU A 135 -10.48 39.99 -43.26
N ASP A 136 -9.40 40.61 -42.77
CA ASP A 136 -8.28 39.92 -42.11
C ASP A 136 -8.66 39.39 -40.71
N GLY A 137 -9.60 40.04 -40.03
CA GLY A 137 -10.15 39.60 -38.75
C GLY A 137 -11.38 38.68 -38.87
N SER A 138 -11.71 38.22 -40.09
CA SER A 138 -12.84 37.34 -40.33
C SER A 138 -12.41 35.90 -40.65
N ALA A 139 -13.10 34.93 -40.07
CA ALA A 139 -12.92 33.51 -40.32
C ALA A 139 -14.27 32.85 -40.68
N GLN A 140 -14.24 31.85 -41.55
CA GLN A 140 -15.41 31.03 -41.85
C GLN A 140 -15.03 29.55 -41.79
N VAL A 141 -15.86 28.75 -41.15
CA VAL A 141 -15.75 27.29 -41.18
C VAL A 141 -17.04 26.66 -41.70
N VAL A 142 -16.88 25.56 -42.42
CA VAL A 142 -17.97 24.70 -42.85
C VAL A 142 -17.82 23.35 -42.17
N ILE A 143 -18.86 22.96 -41.44
CA ILE A 143 -18.92 21.71 -40.70
C ILE A 143 -19.80 20.73 -41.48
N SER A 144 -19.24 19.58 -41.82
CA SER A 144 -19.95 18.51 -42.53
C SER A 144 -20.97 17.81 -41.62
N ARG A 145 -21.83 16.97 -42.21
CA ARG A 145 -22.75 16.11 -41.46
C ARG A 145 -22.04 15.20 -40.44
N ASP A 146 -20.82 14.78 -40.77
CA ASP A 146 -19.99 13.91 -39.93
C ASP A 146 -19.16 14.72 -38.92
N GLY A 147 -19.35 16.05 -38.88
CA GLY A 147 -18.71 16.97 -37.97
C GLY A 147 -17.25 17.29 -38.31
N ASP A 148 -16.85 17.12 -39.57
CA ASP A 148 -15.53 17.56 -40.06
C ASP A 148 -15.56 19.07 -40.31
N ILE A 149 -14.56 19.79 -39.80
CA ILE A 149 -14.43 21.24 -39.93
C ILE A 149 -13.49 21.58 -41.08
N VAL A 150 -13.94 22.41 -42.02
CA VAL A 150 -13.14 22.95 -43.11
C VAL A 150 -13.12 24.47 -43.05
N VAL A 151 -11.94 25.04 -42.83
CA VAL A 151 -11.73 26.50 -42.87
C VAL A 151 -11.83 27.02 -44.31
N GLN A 152 -12.49 28.15 -44.49
CA GLN A 152 -12.70 28.82 -45.77
C GLN A 152 -12.46 30.33 -45.62
N GLU A 153 -11.99 30.97 -46.69
CA GLU A 153 -11.94 32.43 -46.75
C GLU A 153 -13.38 32.99 -46.76
N PRO A 154 -13.69 33.97 -45.88
CA PRO A 154 -15.00 34.60 -45.86
C PRO A 154 -15.20 35.45 -47.13
N PRO A 155 -16.40 35.44 -47.74
CA PRO A 155 -16.65 36.16 -48.99
C PRO A 155 -16.73 37.69 -48.82
N GLU A 156 -16.91 38.16 -47.58
CA GLU A 156 -17.03 39.56 -47.19
C GLU A 156 -16.52 39.73 -45.75
N PRO A 157 -16.12 40.94 -45.32
CA PRO A 157 -15.85 41.21 -43.92
C PRO A 157 -17.08 40.89 -43.04
N ILE A 158 -16.87 40.10 -41.99
CA ILE A 158 -17.91 39.67 -41.05
C ILE A 158 -17.73 40.45 -39.76
N GLY A 159 -18.76 41.18 -39.33
CA GLY A 159 -18.83 41.75 -37.99
C GLY A 159 -19.74 40.91 -37.10
N GLY A 160 -19.22 40.36 -36.01
CA GLY A 160 -19.92 39.49 -35.07
C GLY A 160 -19.86 38.01 -35.49
N VAL A 161 -20.99 37.31 -35.38
CA VAL A 161 -21.08 35.87 -35.70
C VAL A 161 -22.35 35.59 -36.51
N LYS A 162 -22.23 34.75 -37.53
CA LYS A 162 -23.31 34.22 -38.36
C LYS A 162 -23.21 32.70 -38.38
N ILE A 163 -24.29 32.01 -38.01
CA ILE A 163 -24.43 30.56 -38.06
C ILE A 163 -25.57 30.21 -39.02
N HIS A 164 -25.32 29.25 -39.91
CA HIS A 164 -26.33 28.74 -40.83
C HIS A 164 -26.31 27.21 -40.83
N GLY A 165 -27.34 26.59 -40.25
CA GLY A 165 -27.59 25.15 -40.33
C GLY A 165 -28.56 24.86 -41.48
N ASP A 166 -28.10 24.14 -42.49
CA ASP A 166 -28.88 23.75 -43.67
C ASP A 166 -29.38 22.31 -43.51
N GLY A 167 -30.68 22.08 -43.65
CA GLY A 167 -31.27 20.74 -43.69
C GLY A 167 -31.32 19.99 -42.36
N LEU A 168 -31.73 20.64 -41.27
CA LEU A 168 -31.93 20.01 -39.96
C LEU A 168 -33.10 19.01 -40.03
N TYR A 169 -32.79 17.72 -39.87
CA TYR A 169 -33.71 16.58 -39.97
C TYR A 169 -33.99 15.97 -38.59
N ASN A 170 -35.25 16.02 -38.14
CA ASN A 170 -35.63 15.50 -36.83
C ASN A 170 -36.14 14.04 -36.91
N SER A 171 -35.22 13.08 -36.95
CA SER A 171 -35.58 11.64 -36.91
C SER A 171 -35.75 11.05 -35.51
N LEU A 172 -35.33 11.77 -34.47
CA LEU A 172 -35.15 11.23 -33.11
C LEU A 172 -36.34 11.49 -32.18
N LEU A 173 -37.27 12.35 -32.58
CA LEU A 173 -38.50 12.64 -31.85
C LEU A 173 -39.66 12.16 -32.72
N ALA A 174 -40.51 11.27 -32.18
CA ALA A 174 -41.69 10.80 -32.89
C ALA A 174 -42.50 12.03 -33.35
N PRO A 175 -42.90 12.12 -34.63
CA PRO A 175 -43.76 13.20 -35.07
C PRO A 175 -45.11 13.02 -34.39
N GLU A 176 -45.34 13.73 -33.29
CA GLU A 176 -46.68 14.18 -32.94
C GLU A 176 -47.23 14.87 -34.21
N PRO A 177 -48.31 14.39 -34.84
CA PRO A 177 -48.70 14.79 -36.21
C PRO A 177 -48.98 16.29 -36.40
N GLU A 178 -48.97 17.08 -35.34
CA GLU A 178 -49.39 18.48 -35.34
C GLU A 178 -48.32 19.49 -34.89
N GLN A 179 -47.17 19.07 -34.32
CA GLN A 179 -46.14 20.01 -33.87
C GLN A 179 -45.00 20.15 -34.89
N GLN A 180 -44.84 21.36 -35.44
CA GLN A 180 -43.71 21.71 -36.32
C GLN A 180 -42.46 22.06 -35.48
N LEU A 181 -41.25 21.80 -36.00
CA LEU A 181 -39.96 22.16 -35.40
C LEU A 181 -39.77 23.68 -35.19
N GLY A 182 -40.72 24.50 -35.62
CA GLY A 182 -40.78 25.91 -35.24
C GLY A 182 -41.48 26.11 -33.90
N ASP A 183 -42.56 25.38 -33.63
CA ASP A 183 -43.43 25.64 -32.48
C ASP A 183 -42.79 25.23 -31.16
N ARG A 184 -42.02 24.12 -31.17
CA ARG A 184 -41.30 23.64 -29.97
C ARG A 184 -40.13 24.54 -29.62
N GLU A 185 -39.27 24.87 -30.58
CA GLU A 185 -38.14 25.79 -30.39
C GLU A 185 -38.64 27.17 -29.97
N VAL A 186 -39.70 27.69 -30.59
CA VAL A 186 -40.37 28.93 -30.16
C VAL A 186 -40.86 28.81 -28.72
N GLN A 187 -41.51 27.70 -28.34
CA GLN A 187 -42.00 27.48 -26.97
C GLN A 187 -40.84 27.38 -25.98
N LEU A 188 -39.78 26.65 -26.33
CA LEU A 188 -38.57 26.50 -25.53
C LEU A 188 -37.90 27.86 -25.27
N LEU A 189 -37.72 28.65 -26.33
CA LEU A 189 -37.17 30.00 -26.22
C LEU A 189 -38.04 30.89 -25.32
N ARG A 190 -39.37 30.81 -25.46
CA ARG A 190 -40.30 31.56 -24.60
C ARG A 190 -40.25 31.15 -23.14
N GLU A 191 -40.01 29.87 -22.86
CA GLU A 191 -39.98 29.35 -21.49
C GLU A 191 -38.64 29.62 -20.80
N LYS A 192 -37.54 29.53 -21.56
CA LYS A 192 -36.18 29.45 -21.00
C LYS A 192 -35.35 30.71 -21.19
N VAL A 193 -35.62 31.54 -22.21
CA VAL A 193 -34.83 32.75 -22.45
C VAL A 193 -35.45 33.92 -21.71
N ILE A 194 -34.78 34.35 -20.64
CA ILE A 194 -35.20 35.46 -19.77
C ILE A 194 -34.23 36.65 -19.90
N ALA A 195 -33.11 36.45 -20.62
CA ALA A 195 -31.96 37.32 -20.86
C ALA A 195 -32.20 38.83 -20.71
N PRO A 196 -31.86 39.41 -19.55
CA PRO A 196 -31.86 40.86 -19.34
C PRO A 196 -30.55 41.43 -19.91
N GLY A 197 -30.47 41.62 -21.23
CA GLY A 197 -29.29 42.26 -21.83
C GLY A 197 -29.15 42.10 -23.34
N VAL A 198 -29.68 41.01 -23.91
CA VAL A 198 -29.60 40.73 -25.34
C VAL A 198 -30.99 40.79 -25.96
N GLN A 199 -31.16 41.62 -26.99
CA GLN A 199 -32.41 41.63 -27.75
C GLN A 199 -32.44 40.41 -28.68
N VAL A 200 -33.28 39.43 -28.35
CA VAL A 200 -33.48 38.23 -29.15
C VAL A 200 -34.69 38.41 -30.08
N MET A 201 -34.44 38.38 -31.39
CA MET A 201 -35.46 38.38 -32.44
C MET A 201 -35.60 36.98 -33.04
N LEU A 202 -36.83 36.52 -33.20
CA LEU A 202 -37.19 35.23 -33.78
C LEU A 202 -38.13 35.43 -34.96
N ASN A 203 -37.71 35.04 -36.16
CA ASN A 203 -38.48 35.18 -37.40
C ASN A 203 -39.00 36.62 -37.61
N GLY A 204 -38.16 37.62 -37.31
CA GLY A 204 -38.53 39.04 -37.41
C GLY A 204 -39.39 39.59 -36.25
N HIS A 205 -39.68 38.79 -35.22
CA HIS A 205 -40.43 39.22 -34.04
C HIS A 205 -39.54 39.21 -32.79
N PHE A 206 -39.56 40.29 -32.01
CA PHE A 206 -38.86 40.31 -30.72
C PHE A 206 -39.47 39.27 -29.77
N ILE A 207 -38.63 38.38 -29.25
CA ILE A 207 -38.97 37.59 -28.06
C ILE A 207 -38.84 38.50 -26.80
N SER A 208 -38.08 39.59 -26.91
CA SER A 208 -37.63 40.45 -25.81
C SER A 208 -38.71 41.25 -25.07
N ASP A 209 -39.98 41.24 -25.52
CA ASP A 209 -41.09 41.76 -24.70
C ASP A 209 -41.35 40.90 -23.45
N TRP A 210 -40.78 39.68 -23.38
CA TRP A 210 -40.94 38.79 -22.22
C TRP A 210 -39.97 39.07 -21.07
N SER A 211 -38.78 39.66 -21.25
CA SER A 211 -37.92 39.98 -20.09
C SER A 211 -38.55 41.07 -19.20
N SER A 212 -39.10 42.09 -19.85
CA SER A 212 -39.97 43.10 -19.24
C SER A 212 -41.30 42.49 -18.81
N ALA A 213 -42.04 41.71 -19.63
CA ALA A 213 -43.35 41.18 -19.22
C ALA A 213 -43.31 40.06 -18.15
N TYR A 214 -42.27 39.22 -18.09
CA TYR A 214 -42.09 38.15 -17.09
C TYR A 214 -41.88 38.74 -15.70
N ILE A 215 -41.09 39.82 -15.64
CA ILE A 215 -40.82 40.57 -14.42
C ILE A 215 -42.00 41.49 -14.12
N GLU A 216 -42.48 42.27 -15.09
CA GLU A 216 -43.61 43.18 -14.92
C GLU A 216 -44.85 42.41 -14.46
N GLN A 217 -45.35 41.38 -15.15
CA GLN A 217 -46.58 40.66 -14.77
C GLN A 217 -46.59 40.08 -13.34
N ARG A 218 -45.42 39.81 -12.74
CA ARG A 218 -45.30 39.30 -11.36
C ARG A 218 -45.00 40.38 -10.32
N VAL A 219 -44.43 41.53 -10.71
CA VAL A 219 -43.81 42.50 -9.79
C VAL A 219 -44.64 43.78 -9.55
N TRP A 220 -45.71 44.06 -10.31
CA TRP A 220 -46.51 45.30 -10.13
C TRP A 220 -47.10 45.53 -8.72
N GLN A 221 -47.01 44.56 -7.79
CA GLN A 221 -47.57 44.67 -6.44
C GLN A 221 -46.56 44.46 -5.29
N SER A 222 -45.30 44.09 -5.57
CA SER A 222 -44.30 43.75 -4.53
C SER A 222 -43.06 44.64 -4.64
N ALA A 223 -42.45 44.98 -3.50
CA ALA A 223 -41.11 45.58 -3.49
C ALA A 223 -40.10 44.61 -4.13
N TYR A 224 -39.14 45.14 -4.90
CA TYR A 224 -38.07 44.35 -5.52
C TYR A 224 -36.72 45.06 -5.37
N ILE A 225 -35.65 44.27 -5.41
CA ILE A 225 -34.26 44.74 -5.43
C ILE A 225 -33.55 44.18 -6.66
N ALA A 226 -32.81 45.04 -7.36
CA ALA A 226 -31.99 44.63 -8.50
C ALA A 226 -30.59 44.18 -8.03
N ILE A 227 -30.06 43.17 -8.71
CA ILE A 227 -28.71 42.64 -8.49
C ILE A 227 -27.91 42.97 -9.76
N GLU A 228 -26.77 43.64 -9.58
CA GLU A 228 -25.87 44.05 -10.65
C GLU A 228 -24.42 43.90 -10.16
N GLU A 229 -23.83 42.72 -10.34
CA GLU A 229 -22.46 42.38 -9.96
C GLU A 229 -21.74 41.66 -11.12
N ASP A 230 -21.48 42.34 -12.24
CA ASP A 230 -20.78 41.82 -13.44
C ASP A 230 -21.24 40.42 -13.93
N ASP A 231 -20.76 39.34 -13.32
CA ASP A 231 -21.12 37.94 -13.58
C ASP A 231 -22.41 37.45 -12.87
N LEU A 232 -22.88 38.17 -11.85
CA LEU A 232 -24.11 37.90 -11.11
C LEU A 232 -25.09 39.07 -11.28
N TYR A 233 -26.26 38.81 -11.87
CA TYR A 233 -27.27 39.84 -12.09
C TYR A 233 -28.69 39.28 -12.08
N GLY A 234 -29.67 40.14 -11.79
CA GLY A 234 -31.07 39.70 -11.69
C GLY A 234 -31.93 40.54 -10.77
N ARG A 235 -33.01 39.96 -10.24
CA ARG A 235 -33.89 40.62 -9.28
C ARG A 235 -34.40 39.65 -8.22
N LEU A 236 -34.57 40.15 -7.00
CA LEU A 236 -35.31 39.49 -5.93
C LEU A 236 -36.55 40.31 -5.58
N TRP A 237 -37.64 39.64 -5.18
CA TRP A 237 -38.87 40.29 -4.74
C TRP A 237 -39.60 39.42 -3.71
N GLU A 238 -40.50 40.04 -2.94
CA GLU A 238 -41.30 39.32 -1.95
C GLU A 238 -42.28 38.35 -2.61
N ALA A 239 -42.35 37.12 -2.08
CA ALA A 239 -43.29 36.11 -2.53
C ALA A 239 -44.75 36.55 -2.22
N PRO A 240 -45.70 36.39 -3.16
CA PRO A 240 -47.09 36.73 -2.91
C PRO A 240 -47.69 35.83 -1.80
N HIS A 241 -48.15 36.45 -0.70
CA HIS A 241 -49.01 35.88 0.36
C HIS A 241 -48.65 34.44 0.80
N GLY A 242 -47.48 34.25 1.44
CA GLY A 242 -47.10 32.97 2.06
C GLY A 242 -46.59 31.90 1.09
N GLY A 243 -46.16 32.32 -0.11
CA GLY A 243 -45.42 31.46 -1.04
C GLY A 243 -44.09 30.98 -0.46
N ARG A 244 -43.62 29.81 -0.93
CA ARG A 244 -42.28 29.29 -0.63
C ARG A 244 -41.26 30.03 -1.48
N GLY A 245 -40.03 30.19 -0.98
CA GLY A 245 -38.97 30.82 -1.74
C GLY A 245 -38.63 30.05 -3.01
N GLU A 246 -38.88 30.64 -4.18
CA GLU A 246 -38.66 30.03 -5.51
C GLU A 246 -37.75 30.91 -6.37
N PHE A 247 -36.67 30.32 -6.87
CA PHE A 247 -35.62 31.03 -7.61
C PHE A 247 -35.44 30.40 -8.98
N ASP A 248 -35.65 31.19 -10.03
CA ASP A 248 -35.28 30.83 -11.40
C ASP A 248 -33.80 31.13 -11.60
N LEU A 249 -32.98 30.07 -11.65
CA LEU A 249 -31.53 30.16 -11.83
C LEU A 249 -31.18 30.10 -13.30
N MET A 250 -30.34 31.03 -13.73
CA MET A 250 -29.95 31.24 -15.12
C MET A 250 -28.42 31.26 -15.25
N THR A 251 -27.95 30.86 -16.44
CA THR A 251 -26.57 31.07 -16.91
C THR A 251 -26.65 31.81 -18.24
N TYR A 252 -25.89 32.90 -18.41
CA TYR A 252 -25.87 33.71 -19.63
C TYR A 252 -27.28 34.06 -20.17
N GLY A 253 -28.21 34.41 -19.28
CA GLY A 253 -29.58 34.81 -19.60
C GLY A 253 -30.56 33.69 -19.95
N VAL A 254 -30.16 32.42 -19.80
CA VAL A 254 -31.02 31.27 -20.04
C VAL A 254 -31.33 30.55 -18.73
N LYS A 255 -32.61 30.36 -18.43
CA LYS A 255 -33.09 29.60 -17.28
C LYS A 255 -32.74 28.13 -17.41
N VAL A 256 -31.95 27.64 -16.48
CA VAL A 256 -31.62 26.22 -16.39
C VAL A 256 -32.67 25.52 -15.53
N GLU A 257 -32.78 25.94 -14.27
CA GLU A 257 -33.57 25.25 -13.24
C GLU A 257 -34.34 26.25 -12.37
N ARG A 258 -35.48 25.82 -11.82
CA ARG A 258 -36.14 26.51 -10.70
C ARG A 258 -35.82 25.78 -9.41
N VAL A 259 -35.25 26.48 -8.44
CA VAL A 259 -34.83 25.94 -7.15
C VAL A 259 -35.68 26.54 -6.03
N ALA A 260 -36.19 25.69 -5.15
CA ALA A 260 -36.84 26.13 -3.93
C ALA A 260 -35.80 26.30 -2.81
N ARG A 261 -35.92 27.36 -2.01
CA ARG A 261 -35.02 27.67 -0.91
C ARG A 261 -35.83 28.12 0.31
N GLU A 262 -35.77 27.33 1.38
CA GLU A 262 -36.66 27.42 2.55
C GLU A 262 -35.95 27.93 3.83
N ASP A 263 -34.65 28.20 3.78
CA ASP A 263 -33.85 28.81 4.84
C ASP A 263 -33.93 30.34 4.80
N ALA A 264 -33.73 30.97 5.97
CA ALA A 264 -33.57 32.41 6.06
C ALA A 264 -32.24 32.86 5.42
N PRO A 265 -32.20 34.00 4.72
CA PRO A 265 -33.29 34.96 4.49
C PRO A 265 -34.20 34.65 3.27
N PHE A 266 -34.05 33.50 2.60
CA PHE A 266 -34.67 33.24 1.30
C PHE A 266 -36.10 32.69 1.33
N TYR A 267 -36.56 32.13 2.45
CA TYR A 267 -37.83 31.38 2.55
C TYR A 267 -39.11 32.09 2.08
N ALA A 268 -39.12 33.43 2.03
CA ALA A 268 -40.26 34.25 1.62
C ALA A 268 -39.96 35.12 0.37
N LEU A 269 -38.88 34.81 -0.36
CA LEU A 269 -38.44 35.58 -1.52
C LEU A 269 -38.53 34.76 -2.79
N HIS A 270 -38.95 35.40 -3.86
CA HIS A 270 -38.76 34.87 -5.20
C HIS A 270 -37.58 35.58 -5.86
N GLY A 271 -36.90 34.89 -6.77
CA GLY A 271 -35.79 35.47 -7.53
C GLY A 271 -35.75 34.99 -8.96
N ALA A 272 -35.26 35.86 -9.84
CA ALA A 272 -34.78 35.48 -11.16
C ALA A 272 -33.33 35.95 -11.21
N VAL A 273 -32.40 35.00 -11.08
CA VAL A 273 -30.98 35.28 -10.87
C VAL A 273 -30.15 34.58 -11.93
N ASN A 274 -29.29 35.35 -12.58
CA ASN A 274 -28.28 34.85 -13.51
C ASN A 274 -26.92 34.88 -12.84
N PHE A 275 -26.21 33.76 -12.87
CA PHE A 275 -24.83 33.68 -12.42
C PHE A 275 -24.02 32.84 -13.41
N ASP A 276 -23.10 33.51 -14.11
CA ASP A 276 -22.43 32.93 -15.28
C ASP A 276 -21.50 31.76 -14.93
N ARG A 277 -21.05 31.68 -13.68
CA ARG A 277 -20.15 30.62 -13.19
C ARG A 277 -20.86 29.34 -12.74
N LEU A 278 -22.20 29.29 -12.71
CA LEU A 278 -22.90 28.10 -12.23
C LEU A 278 -22.61 26.88 -13.10
N ASN A 279 -22.14 25.81 -12.45
CA ASN A 279 -21.94 24.54 -13.11
C ASN A 279 -23.28 23.87 -13.44
N LYS A 280 -23.43 23.42 -14.68
CA LYS A 280 -24.58 22.65 -15.14
C LYS A 280 -24.31 21.15 -15.02
N THR A 281 -25.33 20.34 -14.80
CA THR A 281 -25.21 18.88 -14.90
C THR A 281 -24.77 18.49 -16.32
N ALA A 282 -24.17 17.30 -16.50
CA ALA A 282 -23.65 16.87 -17.81
C ALA A 282 -24.71 16.85 -18.93
N ASP A 283 -25.99 16.75 -18.58
CA ASP A 283 -27.13 16.80 -19.49
C ASP A 283 -27.72 18.22 -19.66
N HIS A 284 -27.16 19.20 -18.94
CA HIS A 284 -27.48 20.62 -18.91
C HIS A 284 -28.91 20.96 -18.47
N ALA A 285 -29.61 20.01 -17.84
CA ALA A 285 -30.99 20.22 -17.42
C ALA A 285 -31.11 20.84 -16.02
N LYS A 286 -30.05 20.77 -15.20
CA LYS A 286 -30.04 21.21 -13.79
C LYS A 286 -28.72 21.90 -13.44
N ILE A 287 -28.73 22.60 -12.31
CA ILE A 287 -27.52 23.17 -11.69
C ILE A 287 -26.89 22.13 -10.76
N VAL A 288 -25.57 21.99 -10.79
CA VAL A 288 -24.83 21.11 -9.86
C VAL A 288 -24.94 21.68 -8.44
N ARG A 289 -25.10 20.80 -7.45
CA ARG A 289 -25.17 21.20 -6.03
C ARG A 289 -23.75 21.19 -5.45
N ASP A 290 -22.95 22.17 -5.85
CA ASP A 290 -21.54 22.32 -5.50
C ASP A 290 -21.25 23.65 -4.76
N GLU A 291 -19.98 23.95 -4.56
CA GLU A 291 -19.51 25.16 -3.87
C GLU A 291 -19.85 26.44 -4.65
N VAL A 292 -19.97 26.39 -5.98
CA VAL A 292 -20.33 27.57 -6.80
C VAL A 292 -21.80 27.93 -6.62
N LEU A 293 -22.68 26.95 -6.45
CA LEU A 293 -24.06 27.21 -6.06
C LEU A 293 -24.15 27.81 -4.65
N GLU A 294 -23.33 27.37 -3.71
CA GLU A 294 -23.30 27.98 -2.37
C GLU A 294 -22.69 29.40 -2.40
N GLU A 295 -21.72 29.67 -3.29
CA GLU A 295 -21.21 31.01 -3.58
C GLU A 295 -22.35 31.93 -4.06
N LEU A 296 -23.20 31.47 -4.99
CA LEU A 296 -24.38 32.21 -5.44
C LEU A 296 -25.26 32.63 -4.26
N TRP A 297 -25.63 31.68 -3.41
CA TRP A 297 -26.50 31.96 -2.27
C TRP A 297 -25.83 32.91 -1.27
N ALA A 298 -24.51 32.78 -1.08
CA ALA A 298 -23.75 33.71 -0.26
C ALA A 298 -23.79 35.13 -0.85
N ARG A 299 -23.63 35.30 -2.17
CA ARG A 299 -23.73 36.59 -2.87
C ARG A 299 -25.13 37.21 -2.82
N LEU A 300 -26.18 36.39 -2.90
CA LEU A 300 -27.56 36.86 -2.83
C LEU A 300 -28.04 37.25 -1.43
N ARG A 301 -27.39 36.75 -0.38
CA ARG A 301 -27.79 36.99 1.02
C ARG A 301 -27.95 38.48 1.36
N PRO A 302 -26.99 39.39 1.12
CA PRO A 302 -27.14 40.80 1.47
C PRO A 302 -28.30 41.48 0.73
N TYR A 303 -28.61 41.07 -0.50
CA TYR A 303 -29.77 41.57 -1.25
C TYR A 303 -31.08 41.10 -0.63
N ALA A 304 -31.15 39.83 -0.25
CA ALA A 304 -32.31 39.24 0.42
C ALA A 304 -32.57 39.90 1.79
N GLU A 305 -31.52 40.16 2.57
CA GLU A 305 -31.63 40.86 3.85
C GLU A 305 -32.05 42.32 3.70
N ALA A 306 -31.47 43.05 2.74
CA ALA A 306 -31.84 44.42 2.45
C ALA A 306 -33.33 44.55 2.05
N LEU A 307 -33.82 43.59 1.25
CA LEU A 307 -35.21 43.52 0.83
C LEU A 307 -36.17 43.28 2.01
N HIS A 308 -35.83 42.39 2.95
CA HIS A 308 -36.65 42.16 4.16
C HIS A 308 -36.63 43.32 5.16
N ALA A 309 -35.48 44.00 5.25
CA ALA A 309 -35.27 45.04 6.25
C ALA A 309 -35.69 46.45 5.78
N ASP A 310 -36.11 46.59 4.51
CA ASP A 310 -36.38 47.88 3.85
C ASP A 310 -35.19 48.84 4.00
N HIS A 311 -33.98 48.31 3.80
CA HIS A 311 -32.72 49.04 3.94
C HIS A 311 -32.15 49.45 2.59
N ASP A 312 -31.75 50.72 2.47
CA ASP A 312 -31.11 51.26 1.26
C ASP A 312 -29.65 50.77 1.07
N GLN A 313 -29.03 50.18 2.10
CA GLN A 313 -27.63 49.71 2.04
C GLN A 313 -27.56 48.18 1.89
N ILE A 314 -26.99 47.73 0.77
CA ILE A 314 -26.70 46.33 0.48
C ILE A 314 -25.26 46.06 0.90
N THR A 315 -25.06 45.51 2.09
CA THR A 315 -23.72 45.25 2.66
C THR A 315 -23.72 43.94 3.40
N TYR A 316 -22.59 43.23 3.38
CA TYR A 316 -22.40 42.11 4.29
C TYR A 316 -22.20 42.60 5.72
N ASN A 317 -22.57 41.78 6.70
CA ASN A 317 -22.10 41.93 8.08
C ASN A 317 -20.66 41.38 8.25
N ILE A 318 -19.82 41.65 7.24
CA ILE A 318 -18.40 41.34 7.16
C ILE A 318 -17.71 42.68 6.88
N ARG A 319 -16.80 43.08 7.76
CA ARG A 319 -16.11 44.37 7.62
C ARG A 319 -14.64 44.24 7.98
N PRO A 320 -13.72 44.99 7.35
CA PRO A 320 -12.34 45.04 7.80
C PRO A 320 -12.25 45.62 9.22
N LEU A 321 -11.09 45.45 9.84
CA LEU A 321 -10.83 45.90 11.20
C LEU A 321 -10.98 47.43 11.39
N ASP A 322 -10.90 48.22 10.33
CA ASP A 322 -11.13 49.68 10.34
C ASP A 322 -12.62 50.06 10.45
N GLY A 323 -13.51 49.10 10.25
CA GLY A 323 -14.95 49.23 10.41
C GLY A 323 -15.72 49.67 9.17
N THR A 324 -15.09 49.79 8.00
CA THR A 324 -15.80 50.14 6.76
C THR A 324 -16.74 48.99 6.34
N LEU A 325 -18.01 49.29 6.10
CA LEU A 325 -18.92 48.30 5.52
C LEU A 325 -18.54 48.10 4.05
N LEU A 326 -18.38 46.84 3.64
CA LEU A 326 -18.10 46.47 2.26
C LEU A 326 -19.40 46.14 1.54
N SER A 327 -19.56 46.68 0.34
CA SER A 327 -20.54 46.20 -0.63
C SER A 327 -20.18 44.81 -1.13
N PRO A 328 -21.11 44.06 -1.74
CA PRO A 328 -20.81 42.73 -2.24
C PRO A 328 -19.66 42.66 -3.24
N PRO A 329 -19.56 43.56 -4.25
CA PRO A 329 -18.43 43.59 -5.17
C PRO A 329 -17.09 43.85 -4.47
N GLU A 330 -17.06 44.78 -3.51
CA GLU A 330 -15.82 45.11 -2.78
C GLU A 330 -15.32 43.93 -1.93
N LEU A 331 -16.23 43.13 -1.35
CA LEU A 331 -15.82 41.93 -0.62
C LEU A 331 -15.28 40.85 -1.57
N VAL A 332 -15.93 40.63 -2.72
CA VAL A 332 -15.45 39.68 -3.73
C VAL A 332 -14.08 40.10 -4.26
N GLU A 333 -13.89 41.37 -4.58
CA GLU A 333 -12.59 41.91 -4.98
C GLU A 333 -11.53 41.71 -3.89
N LEU A 334 -11.88 41.95 -2.62
CA LEU A 334 -10.97 41.69 -1.50
C LEU A 334 -10.57 40.22 -1.39
N ILE A 335 -11.53 39.30 -1.56
CA ILE A 335 -11.29 37.85 -1.54
C ILE A 335 -10.40 37.42 -2.71
N GLN A 336 -10.62 37.97 -3.91
CA GLN A 336 -9.83 37.64 -5.10
C GLN A 336 -8.41 38.24 -5.10
N THR A 337 -8.19 39.32 -4.36
CA THR A 337 -6.89 40.03 -4.30
C THR A 337 -5.92 39.47 -3.27
N HIS A 338 -6.38 38.64 -2.34
CA HIS A 338 -5.57 38.11 -1.25
C HIS A 338 -5.61 36.59 -1.24
N GLU A 339 -4.50 35.96 -0.88
CA GLU A 339 -4.44 34.50 -0.71
C GLU A 339 -4.95 34.06 0.68
N ARG A 340 -4.94 34.97 1.66
CA ARG A 340 -5.29 34.70 3.07
C ARG A 340 -6.13 35.83 3.66
N ALA A 341 -7.01 35.50 4.61
CA ALA A 341 -7.72 36.48 5.44
C ALA A 341 -7.78 36.02 6.90
N VAL A 342 -7.58 36.95 7.84
CA VAL A 342 -7.67 36.70 9.28
C VAL A 342 -9.08 37.02 9.76
N VAL A 343 -9.82 36.01 10.21
CA VAL A 343 -11.23 36.12 10.57
C VAL A 343 -11.39 36.20 12.09
N VAL A 344 -12.02 37.27 12.57
CA VAL A 344 -12.21 37.55 14.01
C VAL A 344 -13.67 37.89 14.32
N PRO A 345 -14.27 37.33 15.38
CA PRO A 345 -15.62 37.72 15.78
C PRO A 345 -15.68 39.18 16.32
N PRO A 346 -16.67 39.99 15.91
CA PRO A 346 -16.81 41.39 16.32
C PRO A 346 -16.86 41.58 17.85
N GLN A 347 -17.43 40.62 18.58
CA GLN A 347 -17.61 40.68 20.03
C GLN A 347 -16.29 40.57 20.83
N VAL A 348 -15.20 40.16 20.17
CA VAL A 348 -13.91 39.84 20.81
C VAL A 348 -12.89 40.98 20.66
N LEU A 349 -13.31 42.16 20.18
CA LEU A 349 -12.42 43.32 20.05
C LEU A 349 -12.34 44.13 21.36
N ARG A 350 -11.59 43.61 22.34
CA ARG A 350 -10.96 44.47 23.35
C ARG A 350 -9.67 45.06 22.76
N ASP A 351 -9.21 46.22 23.24
CA ASP A 351 -8.02 46.92 22.69
C ASP A 351 -6.80 46.01 22.48
N GLY A 352 -6.55 45.07 23.41
CA GLY A 352 -5.46 44.10 23.29
C GLY A 352 -5.63 43.07 22.18
N GLN A 353 -6.86 42.58 21.95
CA GLN A 353 -7.17 41.55 20.95
C GLN A 353 -7.18 42.14 19.54
N ALA A 354 -7.68 43.38 19.37
CA ALA A 354 -7.60 44.10 18.11
C ALA A 354 -6.14 44.31 17.66
N LYS A 355 -5.25 44.63 18.60
CA LYS A 355 -3.81 44.77 18.34
C LYS A 355 -3.17 43.43 17.95
N ALA A 356 -3.57 42.33 18.60
CA ALA A 356 -3.10 40.99 18.25
C ALA A 356 -3.54 40.57 16.84
N ALA A 357 -4.82 40.76 16.50
CA ALA A 357 -5.35 40.48 15.17
C ALA A 357 -4.61 41.24 14.08
N ARG A 358 -4.36 42.55 14.30
CA ARG A 358 -3.59 43.37 13.35
C ARG A 358 -2.17 42.86 13.15
N ARG A 359 -1.48 42.48 14.22
CA ARG A 359 -0.13 41.89 14.12
C ARG A 359 -0.13 40.59 13.32
N ILE A 360 -1.15 39.76 13.50
CA ILE A 360 -1.30 38.51 12.73
C ILE A 360 -1.54 38.83 11.26
N GLY A 361 -2.47 39.74 10.94
CA GLY A 361 -2.72 40.18 9.56
C GLY A 361 -1.47 40.76 8.88
N GLU A 362 -0.73 41.63 9.58
CA GLU A 362 0.54 42.18 9.09
C GLU A 362 1.59 41.10 8.83
N ALA A 363 1.71 40.08 9.70
CA ALA A 363 2.68 39.01 9.55
C ALA A 363 2.31 38.00 8.44
N LEU A 364 1.01 37.84 8.17
CA LEU A 364 0.49 36.95 7.12
C LEU A 364 0.24 37.67 5.79
N GLU A 365 0.51 38.98 5.72
CA GLU A 365 0.16 39.84 4.58
C GLU A 365 -1.32 39.72 4.20
N ALA A 366 -2.19 39.60 5.21
CA ALA A 366 -3.60 39.27 5.08
C ALA A 366 -4.51 40.34 5.72
N PRO A 367 -5.66 40.68 5.10
CA PRO A 367 -6.66 41.53 5.70
C PRO A 367 -7.26 40.88 6.95
N VAL A 368 -7.61 41.72 7.93
CA VAL A 368 -8.32 41.29 9.14
C VAL A 368 -9.80 41.60 8.98
N LEU A 369 -10.62 40.56 8.87
CA LEU A 369 -12.06 40.64 8.69
C LEU A 369 -12.80 40.36 10.01
N LEU A 370 -13.73 41.24 10.33
CA LEU A 370 -14.65 41.11 11.45
C LEU A 370 -15.92 40.41 10.96
N VAL A 371 -16.12 39.17 11.39
CA VAL A 371 -17.17 38.27 10.88
C VAL A 371 -17.95 37.68 12.04
N SER A 372 -19.26 37.94 12.12
CA SER A 372 -20.12 37.27 13.10
C SER A 372 -20.13 35.75 12.86
N PRO A 373 -20.27 34.92 13.91
CA PRO A 373 -20.32 33.46 13.75
C PRO A 373 -21.33 32.98 12.69
N ASP A 374 -22.46 33.66 12.57
CA ASP A 374 -23.54 33.33 11.63
C ASP A 374 -23.19 33.66 10.15
N GLU A 375 -22.19 34.52 9.92
CA GLU A 375 -21.70 34.91 8.58
C GLU A 375 -20.47 34.13 8.13
N ARG A 376 -19.93 33.25 8.97
CA ARG A 376 -18.78 32.41 8.59
C ARG A 376 -19.09 31.47 7.42
N PRO A 377 -20.27 30.81 7.35
CA PRO A 377 -20.63 30.01 6.19
C PRO A 377 -20.66 30.84 4.91
N THR A 378 -21.21 32.06 4.96
CA THR A 378 -21.22 33.02 3.85
C THR A 378 -19.79 33.31 3.37
N LEU A 379 -18.90 33.72 4.28
CA LEU A 379 -17.52 34.03 3.91
C LEU A 379 -16.78 32.81 3.34
N ARG A 380 -17.00 31.61 3.88
CA ARG A 380 -16.40 30.37 3.35
C ARG A 380 -16.89 30.05 1.94
N ALA A 381 -18.19 30.20 1.69
CA ALA A 381 -18.76 29.99 0.36
C ALA A 381 -18.23 31.01 -0.66
N LEU A 382 -18.03 32.27 -0.24
CA LEU A 382 -17.42 33.30 -1.10
C LEU A 382 -15.92 33.07 -1.33
N ALA A 383 -15.20 32.60 -0.31
CA ALA A 383 -13.77 32.30 -0.38
C ALA A 383 -13.48 31.12 -1.33
N GLY A 384 -14.37 30.12 -1.34
CA GLY A 384 -14.15 28.86 -2.04
C GLY A 384 -12.81 28.23 -1.67
N THR A 385 -12.04 27.82 -2.68
CA THR A 385 -10.66 27.32 -2.53
C THR A 385 -9.59 28.40 -2.74
N SER A 386 -10.00 29.62 -3.11
CA SER A 386 -9.08 30.70 -3.51
C SER A 386 -8.49 31.49 -2.34
N LEU A 387 -9.17 31.50 -1.18
CA LEU A 387 -8.79 32.28 -0.01
C LEU A 387 -8.72 31.41 1.25
N GLU A 388 -7.55 31.38 1.87
CA GLU A 388 -7.30 30.72 3.15
C GLU A 388 -7.84 31.55 4.33
N LEU A 389 -8.84 31.02 5.04
CA LEU A 389 -9.43 31.69 6.19
C LEU A 389 -8.73 31.29 7.50
N VAL A 390 -7.96 32.20 8.09
CA VAL A 390 -7.26 31.99 9.36
C VAL A 390 -8.14 32.46 10.52
N GLU A 391 -8.57 31.53 11.39
CA GLU A 391 -9.43 31.82 12.56
C GLU A 391 -8.64 31.68 13.89
N PRO A 392 -7.78 32.66 14.27
CA PRO A 392 -6.96 32.55 15.47
C PRO A 392 -7.76 32.79 16.76
N ARG A 393 -7.37 32.11 17.84
CA ARG A 393 -7.84 32.39 19.21
C ARG A 393 -7.04 33.52 19.84
N LEU A 394 -7.51 34.75 19.64
CA LEU A 394 -6.84 35.97 20.12
C LEU A 394 -6.76 36.11 21.65
N ASP A 395 -7.51 35.31 22.40
CA ASP A 395 -7.41 35.19 23.86
C ASP A 395 -6.24 34.31 24.31
N GLU A 396 -5.61 33.57 23.39
CA GLU A 396 -4.54 32.62 23.65
C GLU A 396 -3.24 33.14 23.03
N GLN A 397 -2.23 33.42 23.87
CA GLN A 397 -0.94 33.95 23.39
C GLN A 397 -0.26 33.00 22.39
N ARG A 398 -0.54 31.70 22.49
CA ARG A 398 -0.03 30.64 21.61
C ARG A 398 -0.33 30.90 20.13
N ASP A 399 -1.56 31.27 19.78
CA ASP A 399 -1.95 31.55 18.39
C ASP A 399 -1.24 32.80 17.86
N VAL A 400 -1.17 33.85 18.69
CA VAL A 400 -0.48 35.09 18.34
C VAL A 400 1.01 34.84 18.09
N ASP A 401 1.67 34.08 18.97
CA ASP A 401 3.10 33.78 18.85
C ASP A 401 3.43 32.96 17.61
N VAL A 402 2.61 31.96 17.27
CA VAL A 402 2.80 31.17 16.04
C VAL A 402 2.61 32.04 14.82
N PHE A 403 1.45 32.68 14.67
CA PHE A 403 1.13 33.39 13.42
C PHE A 403 1.98 34.66 13.21
N THR A 404 2.52 35.25 14.29
CA THR A 404 3.50 36.34 14.19
C THR A 404 4.96 35.86 14.19
N GLY A 405 5.17 34.56 14.33
CA GLY A 405 6.48 33.92 14.28
C GLY A 405 7.04 33.84 12.86
N PRO A 406 8.32 33.44 12.74
CA PRO A 406 8.98 33.30 11.45
C PRO A 406 8.38 32.15 10.63
N VAL A 407 8.40 32.31 9.31
CA VAL A 407 8.09 31.25 8.36
C VAL A 407 9.10 30.11 8.51
N ALA A 408 8.59 28.89 8.61
CA ALA A 408 9.38 27.66 8.65
C ALA A 408 9.77 27.27 7.22
N GLY A 409 10.96 27.69 6.80
CA GLY A 409 11.54 27.26 5.53
C GLY A 409 11.87 25.76 5.51
N PRO A 410 12.07 25.18 4.32
CA PRO A 410 12.59 23.82 4.19
C PRO A 410 13.98 23.71 4.83
N PRO A 411 14.46 22.49 5.15
CA PRO A 411 15.79 22.32 5.73
C PRO A 411 16.85 22.92 4.80
N PRO A 412 17.95 23.49 5.36
CA PRO A 412 18.98 24.15 4.56
C PRO A 412 19.61 23.18 3.56
N ARG A 413 19.94 23.68 2.38
CA ARG A 413 20.69 22.95 1.34
C ARG A 413 22.16 22.76 1.76
N PRO A 414 22.86 21.73 1.24
CA PRO A 414 22.41 20.77 0.22
C PRO A 414 21.53 19.63 0.76
N TRP A 415 20.71 19.06 -0.13
CA TRP A 415 19.95 17.83 0.11
C TRP A 415 20.59 16.69 -0.68
N LEU A 416 20.54 15.47 -0.15
CA LEU A 416 21.09 14.28 -0.85
C LEU A 416 20.24 13.91 -2.07
N VAL A 417 18.94 14.17 -1.99
CA VAL A 417 17.97 13.97 -3.06
C VAL A 417 16.98 15.12 -3.10
N GLU A 418 16.36 15.34 -4.26
CA GLU A 418 15.25 16.27 -4.37
C GLU A 418 14.08 15.83 -3.46
N PRO A 419 13.31 16.78 -2.90
CA PRO A 419 12.23 16.46 -1.98
C PRO A 419 11.19 15.57 -2.65
N VAL A 420 10.69 14.58 -1.90
CA VAL A 420 9.66 13.66 -2.38
C VAL A 420 8.31 14.13 -1.84
N SER A 421 7.42 14.56 -2.73
CA SER A 421 6.04 14.90 -2.35
C SER A 421 5.22 13.63 -2.14
N VAL A 422 4.44 13.60 -1.07
CA VAL A 422 3.35 12.63 -0.88
C VAL A 422 2.10 13.22 -1.54
N GLU A 423 1.20 12.36 -2.00
CA GLU A 423 -0.10 12.78 -2.55
C GLU A 423 -0.86 13.61 -1.50
N SER A 424 -1.45 14.72 -1.93
CA SER A 424 -2.26 15.54 -1.05
C SER A 424 -3.59 14.84 -0.77
N ILE A 425 -4.08 15.01 0.45
CA ILE A 425 -5.29 14.31 0.91
C ILE A 425 -6.29 15.36 1.39
N PRO A 426 -7.55 15.35 0.88
CA PRO A 426 -8.60 16.22 1.40
C PRO A 426 -8.74 16.04 2.92
N VAL A 427 -8.91 17.13 3.65
CA VAL A 427 -8.99 17.09 5.13
C VAL A 427 -10.08 16.15 5.63
N THR A 428 -11.20 16.07 4.92
CA THR A 428 -12.31 15.18 5.27
C THR A 428 -11.90 13.72 5.20
N GLU A 429 -11.25 13.29 4.13
CA GLU A 429 -10.71 11.94 3.96
C GLU A 429 -9.58 11.67 4.97
N PHE A 430 -8.72 12.66 5.21
CA PHE A 430 -7.66 12.55 6.21
C PHE A 430 -8.22 12.34 7.63
N ILE A 431 -9.33 12.99 7.98
CA ILE A 431 -10.02 12.78 9.27
C ILE A 431 -10.58 11.36 9.36
N GLU A 432 -11.20 10.83 8.30
CA GLU A 432 -11.68 9.43 8.30
C GLU A 432 -10.52 8.47 8.55
N HIS A 433 -9.43 8.62 7.80
CA HIS A 433 -8.26 7.77 7.94
C HIS A 433 -7.65 7.84 9.35
N MET A 434 -7.64 9.04 9.95
CA MET A 434 -7.18 9.22 11.33
C MET A 434 -8.11 8.56 12.36
N CYS A 435 -9.42 8.53 12.12
CA CYS A 435 -10.34 7.78 12.97
C CYS A 435 -10.08 6.27 12.87
N ASP A 436 -9.89 5.75 11.66
CA ASP A 436 -9.64 4.34 11.40
C ASP A 436 -8.31 3.86 12.01
N VAL A 437 -7.20 4.57 11.75
CA VAL A 437 -5.85 4.17 12.18
C VAL A 437 -5.69 4.16 13.70
N HIS A 438 -6.37 5.08 14.40
CA HIS A 438 -6.24 5.22 15.85
C HIS A 438 -7.44 4.66 16.61
N HIS A 439 -8.29 3.88 15.93
CA HIS A 439 -9.49 3.26 16.48
C HIS A 439 -10.34 4.24 17.30
N LEU A 440 -10.47 5.47 16.79
CA LEU A 440 -11.20 6.49 17.55
C LEU A 440 -12.65 6.06 17.73
N ASP A 441 -13.26 5.43 16.70
CA ASP A 441 -14.68 5.04 16.62
C ASP A 441 -15.10 3.82 17.48
N ASP A 442 -14.16 3.10 18.11
CA ASP A 442 -14.44 1.90 18.93
C ASP A 442 -14.67 2.23 20.43
N VAL A 443 -14.59 3.51 20.82
CA VAL A 443 -14.63 3.94 22.24
C VAL A 443 -15.97 4.63 22.57
N ASP A 444 -17.03 3.83 22.67
CA ASP A 444 -18.23 3.99 23.53
C ASP A 444 -18.90 5.39 23.58
N GLN A 445 -19.94 5.66 22.75
CA GLN A 445 -20.87 6.83 22.68
C GLN A 445 -20.33 8.29 22.76
N HIS A 446 -19.14 8.54 23.30
CA HIS A 446 -18.44 9.83 23.30
C HIS A 446 -17.83 10.15 21.92
N ASP A 447 -17.99 9.25 20.96
CA ASP A 447 -17.24 9.19 19.71
C ASP A 447 -17.67 10.13 18.59
N LYS A 448 -18.99 10.38 18.48
CA LYS A 448 -19.50 11.44 17.57
C LYS A 448 -18.90 12.81 17.89
N GLN A 449 -18.37 13.00 19.11
CA GLN A 449 -17.67 14.23 19.48
C GLN A 449 -16.23 14.27 18.98
N ALA A 450 -15.53 13.15 18.82
CA ALA A 450 -14.14 13.10 18.36
C ALA A 450 -14.03 13.57 16.91
N ARG A 451 -14.75 12.92 16.00
CA ARG A 451 -14.82 13.32 14.59
C ARG A 451 -15.27 14.77 14.41
N ALA A 452 -16.37 15.16 15.06
CA ALA A 452 -16.85 16.54 15.01
C ALA A 452 -15.84 17.57 15.57
N ARG A 453 -15.01 17.16 16.54
CA ARG A 453 -13.95 18.00 17.11
C ARG A 453 -12.74 18.08 16.19
N LEU A 454 -12.38 17.01 15.50
CA LEU A 454 -11.34 16.99 14.48
C LEU A 454 -11.74 17.86 13.29
N SER A 455 -12.96 17.71 12.77
CA SER A 455 -13.50 18.59 11.71
C SER A 455 -13.57 20.06 12.13
N ARG A 456 -13.87 20.34 13.40
CA ARG A 456 -13.84 21.73 13.92
C ARG A 456 -12.41 22.29 14.04
N THR A 457 -11.42 21.43 14.24
CA THR A 457 -10.02 21.84 14.46
C THR A 457 -9.26 22.01 13.16
N LEU A 458 -9.38 21.04 12.24
CA LEU A 458 -8.68 21.02 10.95
C LEU A 458 -9.48 21.70 9.83
N GLY A 459 -10.77 21.95 10.06
CA GLY A 459 -11.69 22.42 9.03
C GLY A 459 -12.35 21.29 8.25
N SER A 460 -13.16 21.67 7.27
CA SER A 460 -13.85 20.75 6.35
C SER A 460 -13.44 20.96 4.89
N VAL A 461 -12.56 21.93 4.63
CA VAL A 461 -12.13 22.35 3.29
C VAL A 461 -10.61 22.47 3.30
N GLY A 462 -9.97 22.11 2.19
CA GLY A 462 -8.52 22.13 2.01
C GLY A 462 -7.91 20.73 1.96
N GLU A 463 -6.60 20.70 1.73
CA GLU A 463 -5.81 19.49 1.61
C GLU A 463 -4.65 19.49 2.60
N VAL A 464 -4.23 18.30 3.03
CA VAL A 464 -3.02 18.09 3.80
C VAL A 464 -1.89 17.79 2.83
N PHE A 465 -0.87 18.67 2.79
CA PHE A 465 0.31 18.48 1.96
C PHE A 465 1.43 17.88 2.79
N MET A 466 2.18 16.96 2.20
CA MET A 466 3.28 16.28 2.87
C MET A 466 4.49 16.21 1.94
N ARG A 467 5.67 16.51 2.48
CA ARG A 467 6.92 16.48 1.72
C ARG A 467 8.07 15.94 2.56
N VAL A 468 8.79 14.99 1.99
CA VAL A 468 9.96 14.36 2.60
C VAL A 468 11.22 15.03 2.08
N TYR A 469 12.03 15.55 3.00
CA TYR A 469 13.35 16.12 2.72
C TYR A 469 14.45 15.19 3.24
N THR A 470 15.60 15.19 2.56
CA THR A 470 16.79 14.41 2.95
C THR A 470 18.00 15.34 3.03
N PRO A 471 18.18 16.08 4.14
CA PRO A 471 19.31 16.99 4.29
C PRO A 471 20.66 16.25 4.23
N ALA A 472 21.66 16.85 3.58
CA ALA A 472 23.00 16.25 3.46
C ALA A 472 23.95 16.65 4.60
N GLY A 473 23.75 17.85 5.17
CA GLY A 473 24.53 18.35 6.30
C GLY A 473 23.91 18.01 7.65
N ASP A 474 24.71 18.13 8.71
CA ASP A 474 24.24 18.12 10.09
C ASP A 474 23.38 19.37 10.30
N THR A 475 22.06 19.24 10.15
CA THR A 475 21.14 20.15 10.83
C THR A 475 21.35 19.97 12.34
N GLU A 476 20.82 20.86 13.21
CA GLU A 476 20.80 20.62 14.68
C GLU A 476 20.21 19.24 15.08
N ALA A 477 19.67 18.51 14.09
CA ALA A 477 19.29 17.12 14.05
C ALA A 477 20.35 16.04 14.12
N GLY A 478 21.63 16.35 13.94
CA GLY A 478 22.72 15.36 13.84
C GLY A 478 23.03 14.55 15.12
N VAL A 479 22.19 14.60 16.15
CA VAL A 479 22.43 13.86 17.40
C VAL A 479 21.28 12.90 17.71
N LEU A 480 21.54 11.61 17.44
CA LEU A 480 20.92 10.42 18.03
C LEU A 480 19.43 10.14 17.73
N ASN A 481 19.17 9.23 16.79
CA ASN A 481 18.06 8.27 16.82
C ASN A 481 16.62 8.85 16.94
N LYS A 482 16.39 10.14 16.62
CA LYS A 482 15.15 10.84 16.97
C LYS A 482 14.64 11.86 15.90
N ARG A 483 14.08 11.33 14.80
CA ARG A 483 12.78 11.66 14.13
C ARG A 483 12.38 13.17 13.94
N TRP A 484 12.00 13.61 12.72
CA TRP A 484 11.76 15.05 12.35
C TRP A 484 10.46 15.29 11.59
N VAL A 485 9.31 15.16 12.25
CA VAL A 485 8.03 15.61 11.67
C VAL A 485 7.80 17.07 12.06
N LYS A 486 7.59 17.94 11.07
CA LYS A 486 7.18 19.33 11.28
C LYS A 486 5.77 19.53 10.73
N LEU A 487 4.88 19.96 11.61
CA LEU A 487 3.54 20.37 11.26
C LEU A 487 3.52 21.89 11.11
N LEU A 488 3.09 22.33 9.94
CA LEU A 488 3.03 23.72 9.55
C LEU A 488 1.57 24.14 9.35
N VAL A 489 1.25 25.37 9.74
CA VAL A 489 0.00 26.04 9.39
C VAL A 489 0.38 27.44 8.91
N CYS A 490 -0.08 27.83 7.70
CA CYS A 490 0.35 29.08 7.06
C CYS A 490 1.88 29.24 7.07
N GLU A 491 2.56 28.17 6.66
CA GLU A 491 4.02 28.04 6.60
C GLU A 491 4.75 28.22 7.95
N ARG A 492 4.07 28.11 9.09
CA ARG A 492 4.66 28.32 10.41
C ARG A 492 4.56 27.07 11.27
N GLU A 493 5.63 26.76 11.99
CA GLU A 493 5.72 25.56 12.81
C GLU A 493 4.73 25.65 14.00
N VAL A 494 3.73 24.77 13.97
CA VAL A 494 2.77 24.59 15.08
C VAL A 494 3.16 23.44 15.97
N TYR A 495 3.80 22.42 15.42
CA TYR A 495 4.17 21.23 16.17
C TYR A 495 5.38 20.59 15.53
N SER A 496 6.35 20.23 16.34
CA SER A 496 7.47 19.41 15.94
C SER A 496 7.62 18.27 16.92
N ALA A 497 7.71 17.07 16.37
CA ALA A 497 7.86 15.89 17.19
C ALA A 497 8.59 14.78 16.48
N ARG A 498 8.83 13.78 17.32
CA ARG A 498 9.61 12.62 16.98
C ARG A 498 8.63 11.46 16.71
N PHE A 499 8.63 10.90 15.48
CA PHE A 499 8.02 9.65 14.87
C PHE A 499 8.87 8.38 14.60
N PRO A 500 8.65 7.10 15.06
CA PRO A 500 9.64 6.05 14.83
C PRO A 500 9.59 5.74 13.36
N SER A 501 10.68 5.99 12.68
CA SER A 501 10.80 5.64 11.29
C SER A 501 11.95 4.65 11.17
N PRO A 502 11.76 3.54 10.45
CA PRO A 502 12.90 2.76 10.01
C PRO A 502 13.78 3.60 9.06
N PHE A 503 13.23 4.60 8.38
CA PHE A 503 13.95 5.46 7.44
C PHE A 503 14.56 6.68 8.16
N ALA A 504 15.80 6.54 8.64
CA ALA A 504 16.56 7.61 9.28
C ALA A 504 17.10 8.63 8.26
N GLY A 505 17.39 9.86 8.70
CA GLY A 505 17.97 10.92 7.85
C GLY A 505 16.94 11.72 7.03
N HIS A 506 15.64 11.51 7.28
CA HIS A 506 14.56 12.23 6.60
C HIS A 506 13.80 13.17 7.54
N GLU A 507 13.35 14.31 7.00
CA GLU A 507 12.43 15.23 7.65
C GLU A 507 11.09 15.24 6.88
N LEU A 508 9.97 15.00 7.58
CA LEU A 508 8.64 15.05 7.00
C LEU A 508 7.98 16.40 7.37
N PHE A 509 7.76 17.22 6.36
CA PHE A 509 7.02 18.48 6.50
C PHE A 509 5.56 18.22 6.12
N ILE A 510 4.67 18.58 7.02
CA ILE A 510 3.22 18.45 6.86
C ILE A 510 2.66 19.86 6.90
N GLU A 511 2.04 20.29 5.82
CA GLU A 511 1.35 21.57 5.74
C GLU A 511 -0.14 21.32 5.81
N LEU A 512 -0.75 21.87 6.86
CA LEU A 512 -2.18 21.83 7.09
C LEU A 512 -2.83 23.11 6.56
N PRO A 513 -4.12 23.03 6.19
CA PRO A 513 -4.93 24.23 6.03
C PRO A 513 -4.94 25.09 7.30
N PRO A 514 -5.34 26.36 7.19
CA PRO A 514 -5.46 27.26 8.33
C PRO A 514 -6.22 26.64 9.51
N ALA A 515 -5.52 26.42 10.62
CA ALA A 515 -6.05 25.85 11.85
C ALA A 515 -5.50 26.60 13.07
N SER A 516 -6.28 26.72 14.14
CA SER A 516 -5.81 27.34 15.38
C SER A 516 -4.77 26.45 16.09
N PRO A 517 -3.54 26.94 16.33
CA PRO A 517 -2.51 26.20 17.06
C PRO A 517 -2.97 25.73 18.45
N THR A 518 -3.73 26.55 19.16
CA THR A 518 -4.30 26.18 20.47
C THR A 518 -5.29 25.01 20.37
N LEU A 519 -6.06 24.91 19.28
CA LEU A 519 -6.97 23.77 19.08
C LEU A 519 -6.20 22.49 18.76
N LEU A 520 -5.11 22.60 17.98
CA LEU A 520 -4.20 21.49 17.68
C LEU A 520 -3.51 20.94 18.94
N ASP A 521 -3.21 21.79 19.92
CA ASP A 521 -2.62 21.38 21.21
C ASP A 521 -3.60 20.62 22.13
N ARG A 522 -4.90 20.59 21.83
CA ARG A 522 -5.88 19.90 22.67
C ARG A 522 -5.72 18.39 22.60
N LYS A 523 -5.94 17.71 23.74
CA LYS A 523 -5.80 16.26 23.86
C LYS A 523 -7.07 15.47 23.50
N VAL A 524 -6.86 14.30 22.91
CA VAL A 524 -7.86 13.29 22.56
C VAL A 524 -7.43 11.95 23.19
N ALA A 525 -8.41 11.15 23.63
CA ALA A 525 -8.16 9.81 24.14
C ALA A 525 -7.84 8.86 22.98
N THR A 526 -6.82 8.02 23.16
CA THR A 526 -6.44 6.92 22.25
C THR A 526 -6.06 5.71 23.09
N ASP A 527 -5.89 4.54 22.48
CA ASP A 527 -5.40 3.33 23.15
C ASP A 527 -4.02 3.54 23.80
N ALA A 528 -3.20 4.42 23.22
CA ALA A 528 -1.89 4.80 23.75
C ALA A 528 -1.95 5.89 24.86
N GLY A 529 -3.14 6.32 25.26
CA GLY A 529 -3.37 7.37 26.26
C GLY A 529 -3.84 8.70 25.64
N GLN A 530 -3.63 9.81 26.37
CA GLN A 530 -4.04 11.15 25.95
C GLN A 530 -2.96 11.84 25.11
N VAL A 531 -3.18 11.97 23.79
CA VAL A 531 -2.27 12.63 22.82
C VAL A 531 -2.90 13.91 22.28
N SER A 532 -2.10 14.90 21.85
CA SER A 532 -2.64 16.11 21.22
C SER A 532 -3.15 15.82 19.80
N ILE A 533 -4.06 16.65 19.28
CA ILE A 533 -4.50 16.55 17.88
C ILE A 533 -3.31 16.73 16.94
N ALA A 534 -2.39 17.66 17.22
CA ALA A 534 -1.17 17.85 16.43
C ALA A 534 -0.31 16.57 16.38
N GLU A 535 -0.17 15.87 17.52
CA GLU A 535 0.54 14.60 17.59
C GLU A 535 -0.16 13.53 16.77
N LEU A 536 -1.50 13.46 16.86
CA LEU A 536 -2.32 12.49 16.14
C LEU A 536 -2.20 12.69 14.62
N VAL A 537 -2.33 13.92 14.13
CA VAL A 537 -2.12 14.29 12.72
C VAL A 537 -0.73 13.84 12.26
N ALA A 538 0.30 14.17 13.03
CA ALA A 538 1.65 13.84 12.67
C ALA A 538 1.92 12.32 12.65
N ARG A 539 1.32 11.51 13.54
CA ARG A 539 1.37 10.04 13.48
C ARG A 539 0.73 9.50 12.22
N THR A 540 -0.48 9.97 11.90
CA THR A 540 -1.23 9.56 10.72
C THR A 540 -0.46 9.88 9.44
N CYS A 541 0.11 11.08 9.34
CA CYS A 541 0.94 11.48 8.20
C CYS A 541 2.22 10.66 8.05
N VAL A 542 2.86 10.22 9.14
CA VAL A 542 4.03 9.32 9.06
C VAL A 542 3.65 7.97 8.45
N GLU A 543 2.50 7.41 8.82
CA GLU A 543 2.03 6.15 8.25
C GLU A 543 1.68 6.31 6.77
N LEU A 544 0.94 7.35 6.41
CA LEU A 544 0.61 7.69 5.02
C LEU A 544 1.86 7.96 4.17
N ALA A 545 2.90 8.56 4.75
CA ALA A 545 4.15 8.86 4.06
C ALA A 545 5.12 7.67 3.98
N ARG A 546 4.81 6.50 4.58
CA ARG A 546 5.74 5.36 4.73
C ARG A 546 6.38 4.92 3.42
N HIS A 547 5.58 4.73 2.37
CA HIS A 547 6.08 4.34 1.04
C HIS A 547 7.00 5.41 0.43
N ARG A 548 6.68 6.69 0.60
CA ARG A 548 7.49 7.81 0.09
C ARG A 548 8.77 8.02 0.89
N LEU A 549 8.75 7.74 2.19
CA LEU A 549 9.96 7.68 3.03
C LEU A 549 10.89 6.55 2.60
N GLU A 550 10.35 5.38 2.27
CA GLU A 550 11.13 4.26 1.72
C GLU A 550 11.78 4.62 0.38
N GLU A 551 11.01 5.23 -0.51
CA GLU A 551 11.48 5.72 -1.80
C GLU A 551 12.59 6.78 -1.63
N ALA A 552 12.37 7.77 -0.76
CA ALA A 552 13.36 8.80 -0.45
C ALA A 552 14.65 8.19 0.11
N ASN A 553 14.53 7.20 1.01
CA ASN A 553 15.65 6.46 1.58
C ASN A 553 16.42 5.69 0.50
N ALA A 554 15.73 4.97 -0.39
CA ALA A 554 16.37 4.23 -1.48
C ALA A 554 17.15 5.16 -2.44
N ARG A 555 16.55 6.30 -2.81
CA ARG A 555 17.22 7.31 -3.64
C ARG A 555 18.42 7.93 -2.91
N ALA A 556 18.28 8.20 -1.62
CA ALA A 556 19.34 8.79 -0.80
C ALA A 556 20.54 7.85 -0.67
N LEU A 557 20.30 6.56 -0.42
CA LEU A 557 21.35 5.54 -0.38
C LEU A 557 22.06 5.38 -1.73
N ALA A 558 21.32 5.44 -2.84
CA ALA A 558 21.92 5.44 -4.16
C ALA A 558 22.80 6.69 -4.39
N ALA A 559 22.36 7.85 -3.89
CA ALA A 559 23.12 9.09 -3.96
C ALA A 559 24.41 9.04 -3.11
N LEU A 560 24.39 8.40 -1.94
CA LEU A 560 25.56 8.27 -1.07
C LEU A 560 26.77 7.65 -1.76
N SER A 561 26.56 6.73 -2.70
CA SER A 561 27.66 6.11 -3.48
C SER A 561 28.46 7.11 -4.34
N ARG A 562 27.95 8.32 -4.53
CA ARG A 562 28.52 9.36 -5.39
C ARG A 562 29.09 10.56 -4.61
N VAL A 563 28.89 10.60 -3.30
CA VAL A 563 29.30 11.71 -2.43
C VAL A 563 30.52 11.27 -1.64
N GLU A 564 31.54 12.12 -1.54
CA GLU A 564 32.63 11.91 -0.58
C GLU A 564 32.06 12.03 0.84
N LEU A 565 32.13 10.92 1.58
CA LEU A 565 31.61 10.83 2.94
C LEU A 565 32.71 11.15 3.94
N GLU A 566 32.45 12.11 4.81
CA GLU A 566 33.26 12.34 6.01
C GLU A 566 32.69 11.50 7.18
N PRO A 567 33.51 10.72 7.91
CA PRO A 567 33.08 10.04 9.13
C PRO A 567 32.39 11.01 10.09
N GLY A 568 31.27 10.57 10.68
CA GLY A 568 30.49 11.40 11.61
C GLY A 568 29.55 12.42 10.96
N SER A 569 29.58 12.61 9.63
CA SER A 569 28.57 13.42 8.93
C SER A 569 27.17 12.79 8.96
N ALA A 570 26.10 13.57 8.78
CA ALA A 570 24.71 13.08 8.64
C ALA A 570 24.59 11.97 7.59
N SER A 571 25.31 12.10 6.47
CA SER A 571 25.32 11.12 5.38
C SER A 571 25.99 9.80 5.82
N SER A 572 27.09 9.88 6.58
CA SER A 572 27.75 8.72 7.20
C SER A 572 26.85 8.05 8.25
N ARG A 573 26.15 8.83 9.08
CA ARG A 573 25.16 8.31 10.04
C ARG A 573 23.98 7.64 9.33
N MET A 574 23.48 8.19 8.21
CA MET A 574 22.41 7.57 7.42
C MET A 574 22.86 6.23 6.82
N ALA A 575 24.10 6.15 6.32
CA ALA A 575 24.69 4.88 5.89
C ALA A 575 24.77 3.88 7.06
N LEU A 576 25.24 4.32 8.23
CA LEU A 576 25.31 3.49 9.44
C LEU A 576 23.96 3.01 9.94
N HIS A 577 22.93 3.85 9.91
CA HIS A 577 21.54 3.48 10.22
C HIS A 577 20.99 2.42 9.28
N THR A 578 21.39 2.48 8.02
CA THR A 578 21.02 1.46 7.05
C THR A 578 21.78 0.17 7.33
N LEU A 579 23.09 0.24 7.57
CA LEU A 579 23.92 -0.93 7.85
C LEU A 579 23.60 -1.58 9.20
N SER A 580 23.19 -0.84 10.23
CA SER A 580 22.79 -1.43 11.51
C SER A 580 21.58 -2.36 11.34
N ARG A 581 20.67 -2.02 10.43
CA ARG A 581 19.48 -2.82 10.09
C ARG A 581 19.73 -3.92 9.06
N THR A 582 20.72 -3.76 8.19
CA THR A 582 20.82 -4.54 6.93
C THR A 582 22.13 -5.27 6.76
N ALA A 583 23.16 -4.88 7.51
CA ALA A 583 24.35 -5.70 7.59
C ALA A 583 24.03 -6.98 8.36
N MET A 584 24.90 -7.96 8.24
CA MET A 584 24.90 -9.17 9.04
C MET A 584 26.34 -9.54 9.38
N LEU A 585 26.53 -10.32 10.44
CA LEU A 585 27.81 -10.94 10.73
C LEU A 585 27.85 -12.37 10.18
N ARG A 586 28.87 -12.66 9.37
CA ARG A 586 29.10 -14.01 8.80
C ARG A 586 30.44 -14.55 9.22
N VAL A 587 30.52 -15.88 9.31
CA VAL A 587 31.79 -16.59 9.44
C VAL A 587 32.16 -17.16 8.09
N ARG A 588 33.30 -16.73 7.55
CA ARG A 588 33.85 -17.21 6.27
C ARG A 588 35.32 -17.55 6.45
N GLY A 589 35.70 -18.78 6.10
CA GLY A 589 37.08 -19.25 6.22
C GLY A 589 37.69 -19.08 7.63
N GLY A 590 36.86 -19.21 8.68
CA GLY A 590 37.29 -19.03 10.07
C GLY A 590 37.48 -17.58 10.53
N VAL A 591 36.99 -16.60 9.76
CA VAL A 591 37.06 -15.16 10.08
C VAL A 591 35.64 -14.59 10.08
N ILE A 592 35.40 -13.60 10.94
CA ILE A 592 34.14 -12.83 10.89
C ILE A 592 34.24 -11.71 9.87
N GLU A 593 33.23 -11.64 9.02
CA GLU A 593 33.04 -10.58 8.03
C GLU A 593 31.71 -9.86 8.29
N VAL A 594 31.69 -8.56 8.00
CA VAL A 594 30.46 -7.77 7.93
C VAL A 594 30.00 -7.78 6.48
N SER A 595 28.84 -8.37 6.22
CA SER A 595 28.22 -8.40 4.89
C SER A 595 26.83 -7.77 4.95
N THR A 596 26.16 -7.62 3.82
CA THR A 596 24.73 -7.26 3.75
C THR A 596 24.05 -8.19 2.79
N PHE A 597 22.78 -8.51 3.03
CA PHE A 597 22.03 -9.31 2.07
C PHE A 597 21.61 -8.47 0.84
N ASP A 598 21.50 -7.15 0.99
CA ASP A 598 21.04 -6.28 -0.09
C ASP A 598 22.23 -5.82 -0.94
N GLU A 599 22.34 -6.36 -2.15
CA GLU A 599 23.40 -6.03 -3.10
C GLU A 599 23.47 -4.54 -3.42
N LYS A 600 22.31 -3.84 -3.43
CA LYS A 600 22.25 -2.39 -3.64
C LYS A 600 22.90 -1.62 -2.49
N ARG A 601 23.02 -2.24 -1.31
CA ARG A 601 23.63 -1.69 -0.10
C ARG A 601 25.07 -2.18 0.11
N ALA A 602 25.57 -3.13 -0.68
CA ALA A 602 26.96 -3.60 -0.59
C ALA A 602 27.99 -2.44 -0.67
N PRO A 603 27.82 -1.40 -1.51
CA PRO A 603 28.74 -0.27 -1.53
C PRO A 603 28.83 0.50 -0.20
N LEU A 604 27.79 0.44 0.66
CA LEU A 604 27.82 1.09 1.97
C LEU A 604 28.89 0.46 2.89
N LEU A 605 29.22 -0.82 2.70
CA LEU A 605 30.21 -1.51 3.52
C LEU A 605 31.63 -0.96 3.33
N ASP A 606 31.90 -0.35 2.17
CA ASP A 606 33.18 0.19 1.77
C ASP A 606 33.30 1.70 2.07
N MET A 607 32.22 2.35 2.51
CA MET A 607 32.20 3.77 2.83
C MET A 607 32.98 4.08 4.12
N PRO A 608 33.61 5.26 4.23
CA PRO A 608 34.27 5.71 5.46
C PRO A 608 33.24 6.10 6.53
N LEU A 609 32.91 5.16 7.43
CA LEU A 609 31.84 5.35 8.42
C LEU A 609 32.36 5.83 9.78
N PHE A 610 33.59 5.45 10.11
CA PHE A 610 34.24 5.74 11.37
C PHE A 610 35.62 6.32 11.14
N GLU A 611 36.21 6.86 12.19
CA GLU A 611 37.59 7.36 12.20
C GLU A 611 38.33 6.72 13.37
N THR A 612 39.62 6.43 13.22
CA THR A 612 40.47 5.99 14.34
C THR A 612 41.08 7.16 15.08
N LEU A 613 41.50 6.95 16.33
CA LEU A 613 42.17 7.95 17.16
C LEU A 613 43.60 8.28 16.63
N GLY A 614 44.25 7.33 15.94
CA GLY A 614 45.57 7.51 15.30
C GLY A 614 45.55 7.47 13.76
N GLY A 615 46.58 8.05 13.12
CA GLY A 615 46.78 8.13 11.66
C GLY A 615 47.10 9.56 11.22
N GLU A 616 48.01 9.75 10.25
CA GLU A 616 48.32 11.07 9.66
C GLU A 616 47.80 11.21 8.21
N PRO A 617 47.15 12.34 7.86
CA PRO A 617 46.67 13.38 8.79
C PRO A 617 45.56 12.81 9.69
N ALA A 618 45.34 13.42 10.86
CA ALA A 618 44.54 12.92 11.98
C ALA A 618 43.40 11.97 11.58
N GLY A 619 43.50 10.73 12.07
CA GLY A 619 42.48 9.69 12.01
C GLY A 619 42.32 9.00 10.66
N ARG A 620 42.54 7.68 10.66
CA ARG A 620 42.27 6.85 9.48
C ARG A 620 40.76 6.61 9.39
N ALA A 621 40.19 6.89 8.22
CA ALA A 621 38.83 6.49 7.91
C ALA A 621 38.69 4.96 7.88
N VAL A 622 37.66 4.44 8.54
CA VAL A 622 37.38 3.02 8.73
C VAL A 622 36.00 2.71 8.16
N SER A 623 35.97 1.77 7.22
CA SER A 623 34.74 1.22 6.65
C SER A 623 34.16 0.08 7.48
N ALA A 624 32.94 -0.36 7.17
CA ALA A 624 32.37 -1.54 7.81
C ALA A 624 33.19 -2.81 7.50
N ARG A 625 33.81 -2.90 6.32
CA ARG A 625 34.74 -4.01 6.01
C ARG A 625 36.03 -3.94 6.83
N ASP A 626 36.57 -2.74 7.06
CA ASP A 626 37.75 -2.57 7.91
C ASP A 626 37.49 -3.02 9.37
N LEU A 627 36.24 -2.93 9.85
CA LEU A 627 35.87 -3.43 11.18
C LEU A 627 36.18 -4.93 11.34
N ALA A 628 36.04 -5.74 10.29
CA ALA A 628 36.37 -7.16 10.34
C ALA A 628 37.86 -7.39 10.63
N ALA A 629 38.74 -6.57 10.03
CA ALA A 629 40.17 -6.59 10.28
C ALA A 629 40.48 -6.17 11.72
N LEU A 630 39.85 -5.10 12.21
CA LEU A 630 39.98 -4.65 13.61
C LEU A 630 39.52 -5.72 14.60
N LEU A 631 38.35 -6.31 14.38
CA LEU A 631 37.84 -7.43 15.18
C LEU A 631 38.82 -8.59 15.19
N ARG A 632 39.41 -8.96 14.05
CA ARG A 632 40.40 -10.05 13.98
C ARG A 632 41.67 -9.72 14.78
N ARG A 633 42.23 -8.52 14.64
CA ARG A 633 43.43 -8.10 15.41
C ARG A 633 43.17 -8.14 16.91
N SER A 634 41.98 -7.70 17.31
CA SER A 634 41.57 -7.53 18.70
C SER A 634 40.82 -8.72 19.29
N ARG A 635 40.83 -9.88 18.61
CA ARG A 635 40.15 -11.13 19.02
C ARG A 635 38.67 -10.93 19.36
N GLY A 636 37.97 -10.22 18.48
CA GLY A 636 36.53 -9.99 18.51
C GLY A 636 36.08 -8.79 19.34
N LEU A 637 36.99 -7.94 19.81
CA LEU A 637 36.67 -6.69 20.51
C LEU A 637 36.97 -5.48 19.63
N LEU A 638 36.11 -4.48 19.66
CA LEU A 638 36.38 -3.13 19.17
C LEU A 638 36.52 -2.18 20.35
N PHE A 639 37.42 -1.22 20.20
CA PHE A 639 37.67 -0.19 21.19
C PHE A 639 37.21 1.15 20.63
N GLY A 640 36.56 1.97 21.44
CA GLY A 640 36.14 3.30 21.03
C GLY A 640 36.20 4.34 22.15
N VAL A 641 36.21 5.60 21.74
CA VAL A 641 36.29 6.80 22.58
C VAL A 641 35.35 7.87 22.03
N ARG A 642 34.82 8.72 22.91
CA ARG A 642 34.05 9.92 22.55
C ARG A 642 34.91 11.19 22.63
N SER A 643 35.96 11.17 23.44
CA SER A 643 36.97 12.23 23.51
C SER A 643 38.07 12.01 22.48
N SER A 644 38.52 13.09 21.85
CA SER A 644 39.64 13.08 20.90
C SER A 644 41.02 13.03 21.56
N ASP A 645 41.10 13.15 22.89
CA ASP A 645 42.37 13.04 23.65
C ASP A 645 42.22 12.18 24.92
N PRO A 646 42.00 10.86 24.80
CA PRO A 646 41.82 9.96 25.94
C PRO A 646 43.13 9.27 26.36
N GLU A 647 43.31 9.00 27.66
CA GLU A 647 44.40 8.14 28.15
C GLU A 647 44.15 6.67 27.76
N LEU A 648 44.96 6.14 26.82
CA LEU A 648 44.84 4.74 26.37
C LEU A 648 45.51 3.74 27.34
N PRO A 649 44.89 2.57 27.60
CA PRO A 649 45.52 1.47 28.32
C PRO A 649 46.79 0.98 27.64
N ALA A 650 47.77 0.54 28.43
CA ALA A 650 49.03 0.00 27.92
C ALA A 650 48.79 -1.20 26.97
N GLY A 651 49.33 -1.12 25.74
CA GLY A 651 49.23 -2.16 24.71
C GLY A 651 48.05 -2.01 23.74
N LEU A 652 47.25 -0.94 23.86
CA LEU A 652 46.26 -0.55 22.87
C LEU A 652 46.80 0.59 22.01
N GLU A 653 46.94 0.36 20.71
CA GLU A 653 47.47 1.37 19.78
C GLU A 653 46.36 2.34 19.34
N PRO A 654 46.65 3.64 19.13
CA PRO A 654 45.65 4.61 18.68
C PRO A 654 44.94 4.23 17.36
N GLU A 655 45.60 3.49 16.47
CA GLU A 655 45.06 2.99 15.20
C GLU A 655 44.04 1.83 15.37
N ASP A 656 43.88 1.30 16.58
CA ASP A 656 42.90 0.26 16.93
C ASP A 656 41.65 0.83 17.64
N VAL A 657 41.63 2.14 17.93
CA VAL A 657 40.58 2.79 18.72
C VAL A 657 39.75 3.69 17.83
N LEU A 658 38.44 3.48 17.77
CA LEU A 658 37.49 4.29 17.01
C LEU A 658 37.10 5.57 17.77
N VAL A 659 37.06 6.70 17.08
CA VAL A 659 36.46 7.95 17.57
C VAL A 659 34.99 7.93 17.15
N LEU A 660 34.08 7.92 18.12
CA LEU A 660 32.65 7.76 17.90
C LEU A 660 31.88 8.83 18.66
N ASP A 661 30.90 9.45 18.00
CA ASP A 661 29.85 10.13 18.73
C ASP A 661 28.90 9.11 19.40
N ALA A 662 27.97 9.62 20.20
CA ALA A 662 27.05 8.75 20.94
C ALA A 662 26.09 7.95 20.02
N GLU A 663 25.80 8.43 18.81
CA GLU A 663 24.95 7.76 17.82
C GLU A 663 25.71 6.66 17.09
N GLN A 664 26.90 6.97 16.60
CA GLN A 664 27.78 5.99 15.97
C GLN A 664 28.08 4.84 16.93
N GLU A 665 28.31 5.12 18.22
CA GLU A 665 28.47 4.09 19.25
C GLU A 665 27.22 3.20 19.36
N GLN A 666 26.02 3.79 19.44
CA GLN A 666 24.77 3.03 19.52
C GLN A 666 24.53 2.17 18.28
N LEU A 667 24.77 2.71 17.09
CA LEU A 667 24.61 2.01 15.82
C LEU A 667 25.64 0.90 15.66
N LEU A 668 26.89 1.13 16.06
CA LEU A 668 27.95 0.11 16.06
C LEU A 668 27.59 -1.02 17.03
N VAL A 669 27.12 -0.69 18.23
CA VAL A 669 26.65 -1.66 19.22
C VAL A 669 25.44 -2.45 18.71
N ALA A 670 24.49 -1.79 18.05
CA ALA A 670 23.34 -2.46 17.43
C ALA A 670 23.76 -3.39 16.27
N THR A 671 24.83 -3.03 15.55
CA THR A 671 25.36 -3.81 14.42
C THR A 671 26.13 -5.04 14.88
N LEU A 672 26.94 -4.92 15.94
CA LEU A 672 27.92 -5.96 16.35
C LEU A 672 27.58 -6.67 17.65
N GLY A 673 26.61 -6.17 18.40
CA GLY A 673 26.30 -6.58 19.77
C GLY A 673 27.13 -5.84 20.81
N ALA A 674 26.49 -5.53 21.94
CA ALA A 674 27.11 -4.76 23.02
C ALA A 674 28.34 -5.43 23.65
N ASP A 675 28.44 -6.76 23.57
CA ASP A 675 29.56 -7.52 24.13
C ASP A 675 30.85 -7.41 23.30
N CYS A 676 30.77 -6.88 22.08
CA CYS A 676 31.91 -6.74 21.16
C CYS A 676 32.56 -5.35 21.24
N TYR A 677 31.97 -4.39 21.96
CA TYR A 677 32.45 -3.00 22.03
C TYR A 677 32.95 -2.61 23.42
N VAL A 678 34.10 -1.95 23.50
CA VAL A 678 34.72 -1.45 24.73
C VAL A 678 34.89 0.07 24.63
N ARG A 679 34.23 0.83 25.51
CA ARG A 679 34.49 2.27 25.63
C ARG A 679 35.67 2.54 26.56
N VAL A 680 36.72 3.16 26.05
CA VAL A 680 38.01 3.29 26.75
C VAL A 680 38.04 4.49 27.72
N ASP A 681 37.43 5.60 27.33
CA ASP A 681 37.38 6.87 28.09
C ASP A 681 36.28 6.90 29.19
N LEU A 682 35.68 5.76 29.49
CA LEU A 682 34.57 5.63 30.43
C LEU A 682 34.88 6.21 31.81
N ALA A 683 36.12 6.01 32.29
CA ALA A 683 36.55 6.43 33.62
C ALA A 683 36.68 7.95 33.76
N GLU A 684 36.88 8.67 32.67
CA GLU A 684 36.93 10.13 32.64
C GLU A 684 35.51 10.71 32.61
N GLU A 685 34.62 10.17 31.77
CA GLU A 685 33.22 10.61 31.75
C GLU A 685 32.49 10.24 33.05
N ALA A 686 32.76 9.07 33.64
CA ALA A 686 32.21 8.68 34.95
C ALA A 686 32.62 9.61 36.11
N ARG A 687 33.77 10.29 36.00
CA ARG A 687 34.20 11.31 36.96
C ARG A 687 33.41 12.61 36.80
N ASN A 688 32.85 12.85 35.61
CA ASN A 688 32.17 14.10 35.23
C ASN A 688 30.65 13.97 35.08
N ALA A 689 30.09 12.75 34.99
CA ALA A 689 28.68 12.50 34.69
C ALA A 689 27.84 12.18 35.94
N PRO A 690 26.61 12.72 36.07
CA PRO A 690 25.72 12.48 37.21
C PRO A 690 25.04 11.09 37.23
N ASN A 691 25.24 10.24 36.22
CA ASN A 691 24.46 9.00 36.02
C ASN A 691 25.23 7.71 36.37
N ALA A 692 25.16 7.30 37.65
CA ALA A 692 25.86 6.11 38.17
C ALA A 692 25.41 4.76 37.57
N ARG A 693 24.18 4.67 37.02
CA ARG A 693 23.62 3.41 36.51
C ARG A 693 24.31 2.88 35.25
N TRP A 694 24.69 3.77 34.34
CA TRP A 694 25.31 3.38 33.07
C TRP A 694 26.75 2.91 33.27
N VAL A 695 27.52 3.61 34.11
CA VAL A 695 28.89 3.22 34.51
C VAL A 695 28.91 1.82 35.16
N GLU A 696 27.91 1.52 36.00
CA GLU A 696 27.74 0.20 36.63
C GLU A 696 27.44 -0.90 35.60
N GLN A 697 26.62 -0.61 34.58
CA GLN A 697 26.32 -1.56 33.51
C GLN A 697 27.58 -1.94 32.71
N GLU A 698 28.47 -0.98 32.45
CA GLU A 698 29.69 -1.19 31.70
C GLU A 698 30.77 -1.89 32.52
N ARG A 699 30.88 -1.59 33.81
CA ARG A 699 31.69 -2.38 34.75
C ARG A 699 31.27 -3.84 34.77
N ARG A 700 29.95 -4.11 34.80
CA ARG A 700 29.41 -5.48 34.71
C ARG A 700 29.74 -6.16 33.37
N ARG A 701 29.77 -5.43 32.25
CA ARG A 701 30.23 -5.97 30.95
C ARG A 701 31.71 -6.32 30.98
N HIS A 702 32.58 -5.43 31.47
CA HIS A 702 34.01 -5.71 31.62
C HIS A 702 34.29 -6.91 32.51
N GLN A 703 33.63 -6.99 33.67
CA GLN A 703 33.79 -8.11 34.60
C GLN A 703 33.31 -9.42 33.97
N ARG A 704 32.22 -9.41 33.20
CA ARG A 704 31.77 -10.57 32.42
C ARG A 704 32.84 -11.01 31.41
N ARG A 705 33.37 -10.12 30.57
CA ARG A 705 34.43 -10.45 29.59
C ARG A 705 35.70 -11.04 30.23
N ALA A 706 36.13 -10.48 31.36
CA ALA A 706 37.28 -10.99 32.11
C ALA A 706 37.02 -12.41 32.65
N THR A 707 35.81 -12.64 33.18
CA THR A 707 35.37 -13.95 33.66
C THR A 707 35.32 -14.97 32.51
N TRP A 708 34.81 -14.58 31.35
CA TRP A 708 34.76 -15.41 30.13
C TRP A 708 36.16 -15.90 29.72
N ARG A 709 37.12 -14.99 29.56
CA ARG A 709 38.51 -15.36 29.20
C ARG A 709 39.13 -16.31 30.22
N GLN A 710 38.98 -16.01 31.52
CA GLN A 710 39.56 -16.81 32.58
C GLN A 710 38.97 -18.23 32.59
N CYS A 711 37.64 -18.37 32.49
CA CYS A 711 37.00 -19.68 32.46
C CYS A 711 37.40 -20.51 31.23
N LEU A 712 37.51 -19.90 30.04
CA LEU A 712 37.96 -20.62 28.84
C LEU A 712 39.39 -21.13 28.99
N GLN A 713 40.32 -20.28 29.42
CA GLN A 713 41.70 -20.70 29.67
C GLN A 713 41.78 -21.88 30.66
N HIS A 714 40.91 -21.91 31.67
CA HIS A 714 40.86 -23.00 32.65
C HIS A 714 40.23 -24.29 32.11
N SER A 715 39.07 -24.21 31.45
CA SER A 715 38.35 -25.37 30.89
C SER A 715 39.18 -26.10 29.82
N LEU A 716 39.91 -25.37 28.99
CA LEU A 716 40.70 -25.92 27.90
C LEU A 716 42.02 -26.55 28.35
N CYS A 717 42.53 -26.17 29.53
CA CYS A 717 43.69 -26.81 30.14
C CYS A 717 43.37 -28.15 30.83
N GLY A 718 42.15 -28.68 30.70
CA GLY A 718 41.71 -29.91 31.36
C GLY A 718 41.67 -29.84 32.88
N ARG A 719 41.68 -28.62 33.46
CA ARG A 719 41.61 -28.36 34.90
C ARG A 719 40.21 -27.87 35.26
N THR A 720 39.21 -28.71 35.07
CA THR A 720 37.82 -28.43 35.45
C THR A 720 37.56 -28.69 36.94
N GLU A 721 38.46 -29.36 37.65
CA GLU A 721 38.37 -29.59 39.09
C GLU A 721 38.60 -28.27 39.87
N GLY A 722 37.50 -27.71 40.40
CA GLY A 722 37.52 -26.58 41.34
C GLY A 722 36.98 -25.24 40.80
N PHE A 723 36.52 -25.17 39.55
CA PHE A 723 35.94 -23.95 38.96
C PHE A 723 34.40 -24.03 38.89
N GLU A 724 33.71 -23.81 40.03
CA GLU A 724 32.25 -23.56 40.05
C GLU A 724 31.74 -22.45 39.07
N PRO A 725 32.54 -21.44 38.63
CA PRO A 725 32.04 -20.42 37.70
C PRO A 725 31.73 -20.90 36.27
N ALA A 726 32.25 -22.04 35.82
CA ALA A 726 32.01 -22.51 34.44
C ALA A 726 30.53 -22.90 34.19
N GLN A 727 29.80 -23.31 35.24
CA GLN A 727 28.36 -23.57 35.18
C GLN A 727 27.51 -22.29 35.15
N ARG A 728 28.11 -21.11 35.38
CA ARG A 728 27.41 -19.81 35.35
C ARG A 728 27.63 -19.04 34.05
N LEU A 729 28.45 -19.56 33.12
CA LEU A 729 28.65 -18.95 31.82
C LEU A 729 27.51 -19.32 30.91
N VAL A 730 26.60 -18.38 30.77
CA VAL A 730 25.43 -18.49 29.93
C VAL A 730 25.72 -17.84 28.58
N ILE A 731 25.51 -18.61 27.52
CA ILE A 731 25.67 -18.21 26.12
C ILE A 731 24.26 -18.11 25.55
N ASP A 732 23.97 -17.00 24.88
CA ASP A 732 22.70 -16.84 24.18
C ASP A 732 22.70 -17.75 22.95
N THR A 733 21.65 -18.55 22.82
CA THR A 733 21.40 -19.42 21.67
C THR A 733 20.65 -18.65 20.57
N ALA A 734 20.63 -19.19 19.35
CA ALA A 734 20.05 -18.50 18.20
C ALA A 734 18.53 -18.29 18.30
N ASP A 735 17.84 -19.17 19.02
CA ASP A 735 16.41 -19.14 19.35
C ASP A 735 16.05 -18.12 20.46
N GLY A 736 17.03 -17.33 20.94
CA GLY A 736 16.84 -16.40 22.06
C GLY A 736 16.85 -17.07 23.44
N GLY A 737 17.03 -18.40 23.47
CA GLY A 737 17.27 -19.15 24.69
C GLY A 737 18.69 -18.96 25.22
N ARG A 738 19.03 -19.77 26.21
CA ARG A 738 20.32 -19.74 26.89
C ARG A 738 20.85 -21.14 27.12
N CYS A 739 22.13 -21.36 26.82
CA CYS A 739 22.83 -22.61 27.14
C CYS A 739 24.06 -22.33 28.00
N SER A 740 24.54 -23.34 28.72
CA SER A 740 25.80 -23.22 29.44
C SER A 740 26.98 -23.49 28.53
N PHE A 741 28.14 -22.91 28.82
CA PHE A 741 29.39 -23.26 28.13
C PHE A 741 29.69 -24.77 28.18
N ALA A 742 29.34 -25.44 29.29
CA ALA A 742 29.47 -26.88 29.44
C ALA A 742 28.61 -27.66 28.43
N ASP A 743 27.42 -27.15 28.09
CA ASP A 743 26.57 -27.76 27.06
C ASP A 743 27.26 -27.72 25.69
N VAL A 744 27.85 -26.57 25.33
CA VAL A 744 28.58 -26.40 24.05
C VAL A 744 29.78 -27.36 23.97
N VAL A 745 30.57 -27.46 25.03
CA VAL A 745 31.71 -28.39 25.10
C VAL A 745 31.24 -29.84 25.00
N ALA A 746 30.18 -30.22 25.71
CA ALA A 746 29.65 -31.58 25.66
C ALA A 746 29.16 -31.98 24.26
N ARG A 747 28.61 -31.05 23.46
CA ARG A 747 28.27 -31.31 22.05
C ARG A 747 29.52 -31.54 21.21
N PHE A 748 30.52 -30.70 21.38
CA PHE A 748 31.79 -30.85 20.67
C PHE A 748 32.48 -32.18 20.98
N GLU A 749 32.49 -32.62 22.25
CA GLU A 749 33.03 -33.92 22.65
C GLU A 749 32.32 -35.09 21.96
N ARG A 750 31.06 -34.91 21.52
CA ARG A 750 30.31 -35.87 20.70
C ARG A 750 30.59 -35.75 19.19
N GLY A 751 31.45 -34.83 18.77
CA GLY A 751 31.77 -34.56 17.37
C GLY A 751 30.71 -33.75 16.63
N GLU A 752 29.79 -33.10 17.35
CA GLU A 752 28.73 -32.29 16.76
C GLU A 752 29.25 -30.88 16.44
N SER A 753 28.92 -30.37 15.24
CA SER A 753 29.26 -28.99 14.85
C SER A 753 28.38 -27.98 15.56
N VAL A 754 28.97 -26.86 15.97
CA VAL A 754 28.25 -25.73 16.57
C VAL A 754 28.13 -24.63 15.52
N VAL A 755 26.90 -24.19 15.27
CA VAL A 755 26.58 -23.20 14.25
C VAL A 755 26.32 -21.84 14.90
N MET A 756 26.91 -20.76 14.38
CA MET A 756 26.68 -19.40 14.86
C MET A 756 25.80 -18.58 13.89
N PHE A 757 24.81 -17.86 14.44
CA PHE A 757 23.78 -17.09 13.69
C PHE A 757 23.89 -15.60 13.93
N ASP A 758 23.74 -14.76 12.91
CA ASP A 758 23.77 -13.30 13.14
C ASP A 758 22.80 -12.88 14.25
N GLY A 759 23.35 -12.29 15.31
CA GLY A 759 22.66 -12.17 16.59
C GLY A 759 21.68 -11.02 16.69
N ARG A 760 21.47 -10.22 15.65
CA ARG A 760 20.68 -8.98 15.72
C ARG A 760 19.21 -9.22 16.04
N ALA A 761 18.69 -10.42 15.79
CA ALA A 761 17.28 -10.73 16.01
C ALA A 761 16.85 -10.82 17.49
N VAL A 762 17.80 -10.91 18.43
CA VAL A 762 17.53 -11.29 19.83
C VAL A 762 17.71 -10.15 20.84
N ASP A 763 18.29 -9.00 20.47
CA ASP A 763 18.48 -7.88 21.43
C ASP A 763 17.17 -7.22 21.91
N SER A 764 16.03 -7.63 21.35
CA SER A 764 14.70 -7.31 21.88
C SER A 764 14.23 -8.23 23.01
N VAL A 765 14.95 -9.32 23.32
CA VAL A 765 14.65 -10.14 24.50
C VAL A 765 15.09 -9.35 25.73
N PRO A 766 14.15 -8.91 26.60
CA PRO A 766 14.50 -8.12 27.77
C PRO A 766 15.51 -8.89 28.64
N PRO A 767 16.43 -8.19 29.34
CA PRO A 767 17.38 -8.84 30.22
C PRO A 767 16.60 -9.70 31.23
N ALA A 768 16.77 -11.01 31.07
CA ALA A 768 16.07 -12.06 31.80
C ALA A 768 15.66 -11.70 33.24
N GLY A 769 14.36 -11.78 33.52
CA GLY A 769 13.88 -12.19 34.83
C GLY A 769 14.29 -13.64 35.13
N GLU A 770 14.26 -14.04 36.39
CA GLU A 770 14.56 -15.42 36.82
C GLU A 770 13.54 -16.41 36.21
N GLY A 771 13.85 -17.01 35.05
CA GLY A 771 12.97 -17.99 34.40
C GLY A 771 13.24 -18.32 32.91
N VAL A 772 14.44 -18.09 32.37
CA VAL A 772 14.70 -18.32 30.93
C VAL A 772 14.78 -19.81 30.60
N GLU A 773 14.12 -20.20 29.51
CA GLU A 773 14.15 -21.55 28.95
C GLU A 773 15.55 -21.94 28.44
N ARG A 774 15.88 -23.22 28.59
CA ARG A 774 17.17 -23.78 28.13
C ARG A 774 17.12 -23.91 26.61
N GLY A 775 17.92 -23.12 25.90
CA GLY A 775 17.98 -23.13 24.43
C GLY A 775 18.93 -24.19 23.87
N ASP A 776 18.87 -24.44 22.56
CA ASP A 776 19.72 -25.45 21.91
C ASP A 776 21.18 -25.01 21.75
N ALA A 777 22.09 -25.68 22.45
CA ALA A 777 23.54 -25.46 22.37
C ALA A 777 24.16 -25.81 20.99
N ALA A 778 23.41 -26.39 20.05
CA ALA A 778 23.86 -26.55 18.66
C ALA A 778 23.93 -25.21 17.91
N GLU A 779 23.19 -24.21 18.36
CA GLU A 779 22.93 -22.97 17.63
C GLU A 779 23.21 -21.79 18.54
N LEU A 780 24.37 -21.17 18.36
CA LEU A 780 24.79 -20.05 19.17
C LEU A 780 24.51 -18.73 18.45
N ARG A 781 24.28 -17.70 19.24
CA ARG A 781 24.25 -16.33 18.74
C ARG A 781 25.65 -15.89 18.29
N MET A 782 25.75 -15.28 17.11
CA MET A 782 26.97 -14.71 16.58
C MET A 782 27.38 -13.53 17.44
N ASN A 783 28.52 -13.70 18.08
CA ASN A 783 29.17 -12.69 18.89
C ASN A 783 30.64 -12.76 18.53
N PRO A 784 31.22 -11.73 17.87
CA PRO A 784 32.62 -11.75 17.48
C PRO A 784 33.61 -12.12 18.56
N PHE A 785 33.43 -11.61 19.77
CA PHE A 785 34.27 -11.97 20.91
C PHE A 785 34.16 -13.46 21.26
N LEU A 786 32.93 -14.01 21.34
CA LEU A 786 32.71 -15.44 21.58
C LEU A 786 33.27 -16.30 20.44
N PHE A 787 33.05 -15.91 19.19
CA PHE A 787 33.52 -16.65 18.01
C PHE A 787 35.02 -16.83 18.04
N TYR A 788 35.81 -15.75 18.13
CA TYR A 788 37.27 -15.86 18.14
C TYR A 788 37.80 -16.59 19.37
N LEU A 789 37.05 -16.55 20.47
CA LEU A 789 37.38 -17.26 21.70
C LEU A 789 37.12 -18.78 21.60
N LEU A 790 36.06 -19.19 20.90
CA LEU A 790 35.72 -20.61 20.67
C LEU A 790 36.47 -21.21 19.47
N ALA A 791 36.69 -20.44 18.41
CA ALA A 791 37.28 -20.91 17.14
C ALA A 791 38.73 -21.39 17.29
N GLU A 792 39.44 -20.97 18.35
CA GLU A 792 40.76 -21.52 18.71
C GLU A 792 40.68 -23.00 19.15
N HIS A 793 39.48 -23.51 19.47
CA HIS A 793 39.29 -24.78 20.16
C HIS A 793 38.20 -25.68 19.57
N LEU A 794 37.20 -25.09 18.91
CA LEU A 794 36.03 -25.76 18.37
C LEU A 794 35.88 -25.46 16.87
N PRO A 795 35.48 -26.44 16.04
CA PRO A 795 35.04 -26.18 14.67
C PRO A 795 33.69 -25.48 14.71
N LEU A 796 33.73 -24.15 14.57
CA LEU A 796 32.55 -23.31 14.44
C LEU A 796 32.19 -23.12 12.97
N ALA A 797 30.92 -23.33 12.64
CA ALA A 797 30.37 -23.02 11.32
C ALA A 797 29.47 -21.77 11.41
N GLY A 798 29.44 -20.95 10.35
CA GLY A 798 28.42 -19.91 10.21
C GLY A 798 27.11 -20.53 9.71
N ALA A 799 25.96 -19.98 10.12
CA ALA A 799 24.65 -20.46 9.63
C ALA A 799 24.47 -20.35 8.11
N PHE A 800 25.19 -19.40 7.50
CA PHE A 800 25.24 -19.15 6.06
C PHE A 800 26.71 -19.01 5.65
N ASP A 801 27.47 -20.10 5.64
CA ASP A 801 28.89 -20.11 5.25
C ASP A 801 29.11 -20.31 3.73
N TYR A 802 28.03 -20.27 2.95
CA TYR A 802 27.97 -20.38 1.48
C TYR A 802 27.35 -19.13 0.84
N ASP A 803 27.65 -18.85 -0.43
CA ASP A 803 27.07 -17.71 -1.16
C ASP A 803 25.55 -17.88 -1.33
N LEU A 804 24.78 -16.83 -1.05
CA LEU A 804 23.30 -16.85 -1.05
C LEU A 804 22.69 -16.26 -2.33
N SER A 805 23.50 -15.60 -3.16
CA SER A 805 23.10 -15.01 -4.45
C SER A 805 24.26 -14.99 -5.43
N HIS A 806 23.95 -14.78 -6.72
CA HIS A 806 24.96 -14.59 -7.76
C HIS A 806 25.87 -13.39 -7.51
N ALA A 807 25.36 -12.21 -7.11
CA ALA A 807 26.26 -11.07 -6.93
C ALA A 807 27.10 -11.17 -5.65
N GLU A 808 26.65 -11.93 -4.65
CA GLU A 808 27.54 -12.29 -3.53
C GLU A 808 28.72 -13.15 -4.01
N ALA A 809 28.48 -14.12 -4.89
CA ALA A 809 29.54 -14.92 -5.48
C ALA A 809 30.47 -14.10 -6.38
N GLU A 810 29.96 -13.12 -7.15
CA GLU A 810 30.79 -12.23 -7.98
C GLU A 810 31.77 -11.38 -7.15
N GLN A 811 31.37 -10.97 -5.94
CA GLN A 811 32.21 -10.20 -5.02
C GLN A 811 33.28 -11.05 -4.32
N ASN A 812 33.18 -12.38 -4.41
CA ASN A 812 34.05 -13.30 -3.71
C ASN A 812 35.13 -13.87 -4.65
N PRO A 813 36.42 -13.51 -4.49
CA PRO A 813 37.49 -13.98 -5.37
C PRO A 813 37.80 -15.48 -5.24
N ARG A 814 37.15 -16.19 -4.29
CA ARG A 814 37.33 -17.63 -4.07
C ARG A 814 36.28 -18.50 -4.74
N THR A 815 35.16 -17.96 -5.23
CA THR A 815 34.12 -18.77 -5.89
C THR A 815 34.21 -18.66 -7.42
N PRO A 816 34.46 -19.76 -8.15
CA PRO A 816 34.32 -19.75 -9.59
C PRO A 816 32.83 -19.92 -9.96
N LYS A 817 32.26 -18.93 -10.68
CA LYS A 817 31.00 -18.93 -11.48
C LYS A 817 30.14 -20.20 -11.36
N ASP A 818 28.99 -20.25 -10.71
CA ASP A 818 28.06 -19.24 -10.23
C ASP A 818 27.41 -19.83 -8.96
N ALA A 819 26.94 -19.05 -7.98
CA ALA A 819 26.51 -19.55 -6.65
C ALA A 819 25.64 -20.82 -6.69
N PHE A 820 24.82 -20.96 -7.74
CA PHE A 820 23.91 -22.06 -7.96
C PHE A 820 24.20 -22.86 -9.25
N ILE A 821 23.91 -24.17 -9.21
CA ILE A 821 23.80 -25.06 -10.38
C ILE A 821 22.58 -24.67 -11.24
N ASP A 822 21.50 -24.31 -10.56
CA ASP A 822 20.25 -23.75 -11.08
C ASP A 822 19.58 -23.00 -9.91
N GLU A 823 18.82 -21.95 -10.21
CA GLU A 823 18.11 -21.15 -9.24
C GLU A 823 16.64 -20.93 -9.62
N GLU A 824 15.88 -20.44 -8.66
CA GLU A 824 14.51 -19.98 -8.80
C GLU A 824 14.38 -18.62 -8.11
N VAL A 825 13.88 -17.64 -8.86
CA VAL A 825 13.48 -16.33 -8.30
C VAL A 825 12.03 -16.42 -7.87
N ILE A 826 11.77 -16.18 -6.59
CA ILE A 826 10.44 -16.13 -6.00
C ILE A 826 10.03 -14.66 -5.94
N GLU A 827 8.96 -14.29 -6.64
CA GLU A 827 8.33 -12.96 -6.58
C GLU A 827 6.85 -13.11 -6.21
N ASP A 828 6.57 -13.15 -4.90
CA ASP A 828 5.22 -13.08 -4.34
C ASP A 828 4.99 -11.71 -3.69
N ARG A 829 3.73 -11.32 -3.51
CA ARG A 829 3.38 -10.07 -2.82
C ARG A 829 3.98 -10.00 -1.41
N ARG A 830 4.06 -11.14 -0.73
CA ARG A 830 4.48 -11.28 0.67
C ARG A 830 5.92 -11.71 0.82
N VAL A 831 6.49 -12.38 -0.18
CA VAL A 831 7.83 -12.98 -0.12
C VAL A 831 8.55 -12.73 -1.43
N SER A 832 9.80 -12.27 -1.38
CA SER A 832 10.62 -12.10 -2.58
C SER A 832 12.06 -12.55 -2.34
N GLY A 833 12.67 -13.26 -3.27
CA GLY A 833 14.07 -13.65 -3.15
C GLY A 833 14.50 -14.75 -4.12
N VAL A 834 15.60 -15.43 -3.81
CA VAL A 834 16.21 -16.45 -4.67
C VAL A 834 16.53 -17.68 -3.85
N VAL A 835 16.17 -18.85 -4.37
CA VAL A 835 16.58 -20.17 -3.85
C VAL A 835 17.19 -21.00 -4.96
N GLY A 836 18.17 -21.83 -4.65
CA GLY A 836 18.85 -22.63 -5.67
C GLY A 836 19.66 -23.78 -5.09
N LEU A 837 20.13 -24.65 -5.98
CA LEU A 837 21.05 -25.73 -5.62
C LEU A 837 22.48 -25.19 -5.64
N PRO A 838 23.23 -25.21 -4.53
CA PRO A 838 24.56 -24.63 -4.51
C PRO A 838 25.52 -25.42 -5.42
N VAL A 839 26.50 -24.72 -6.01
CA VAL A 839 27.56 -25.37 -6.80
C VAL A 839 28.43 -26.28 -5.93
N ASP A 840 28.78 -25.81 -4.74
CA ASP A 840 29.53 -26.58 -3.76
C ASP A 840 28.59 -27.32 -2.80
N GLU A 841 29.01 -28.50 -2.36
CA GLU A 841 28.22 -29.30 -1.44
C GLU A 841 28.18 -28.64 -0.06
N VAL A 842 26.99 -28.16 0.33
CA VAL A 842 26.74 -27.59 1.65
C VAL A 842 26.33 -28.72 2.59
N ALA A 843 27.12 -28.93 3.65
CA ALA A 843 26.87 -29.98 4.63
C ALA A 843 25.51 -29.82 5.32
N GLU A 844 25.15 -28.58 5.63
CA GLU A 844 23.94 -28.18 6.35
C GLU A 844 23.21 -27.08 5.58
N PRO A 845 22.52 -27.41 4.47
CA PRO A 845 21.86 -26.41 3.64
C PRO A 845 20.80 -25.67 4.46
N ALA A 846 20.63 -24.38 4.16
CA ALA A 846 19.57 -23.56 4.73
C ALA A 846 19.15 -22.43 3.80
N ILE A 847 17.95 -21.92 4.03
CA ILE A 847 17.46 -20.70 3.38
C ILE A 847 17.37 -19.61 4.44
N ALA A 848 17.96 -18.45 4.14
CA ALA A 848 17.90 -17.25 4.98
C ALA A 848 16.56 -16.53 4.75
N ILE A 849 15.73 -16.43 5.77
CA ILE A 849 14.45 -15.71 5.73
C ILE A 849 14.65 -14.36 6.41
N VAL A 850 14.60 -13.27 5.64
CA VAL A 850 14.87 -11.92 6.11
C VAL A 850 13.56 -11.15 6.24
N GLU A 851 13.17 -10.75 7.44
CA GLU A 851 12.03 -9.84 7.65
C GLU A 851 12.35 -8.45 7.08
N ALA A 852 11.50 -7.95 6.19
CA ALA A 852 11.71 -6.66 5.52
C ALA A 852 11.68 -5.48 6.50
N GLU A 853 10.79 -5.53 7.49
CA GLU A 853 10.58 -4.43 8.44
C GLU A 853 11.69 -4.37 9.51
N THR A 854 12.04 -5.51 10.08
CA THR A 854 12.95 -5.59 11.24
C THR A 854 14.39 -5.90 10.83
N GLY A 855 14.61 -6.45 9.63
CA GLY A 855 15.89 -6.99 9.19
C GLY A 855 16.29 -8.30 9.88
N ARG A 856 15.40 -8.90 10.68
CA ARG A 856 15.68 -10.17 11.36
C ARG A 856 15.87 -11.29 10.36
N VAL A 857 16.84 -12.16 10.66
CA VAL A 857 17.18 -13.30 9.81
C VAL A 857 16.83 -14.58 10.54
N HIS A 858 15.98 -15.37 9.91
CA HIS A 858 15.61 -16.72 10.34
C HIS A 858 16.19 -17.74 9.38
N ARG A 859 16.23 -19.00 9.82
CA ARG A 859 16.77 -20.10 9.03
C ARG A 859 15.69 -21.14 8.81
N LEU A 860 15.34 -21.37 7.55
CA LEU A 860 14.46 -22.47 7.20
C LEU A 860 15.28 -23.71 6.83
N ARG A 861 15.11 -24.79 7.59
CA ARG A 861 15.94 -26.00 7.49
C ARG A 861 15.27 -27.16 6.81
N GLU A 862 14.02 -27.46 7.15
CA GLU A 862 13.42 -28.74 6.76
C GLU A 862 13.28 -28.87 5.23
N PRO A 863 12.60 -27.95 4.52
CA PRO A 863 12.58 -27.97 3.06
C PRO A 863 13.96 -27.86 2.42
N SER A 864 14.84 -27.07 3.03
CA SER A 864 16.20 -26.84 2.53
C SER A 864 17.08 -28.10 2.60
N ARG A 865 16.99 -28.88 3.69
CA ARG A 865 17.69 -30.17 3.84
C ARG A 865 17.11 -31.23 2.93
N GLU A 866 15.79 -31.28 2.81
CA GLU A 866 15.08 -32.22 1.94
C GLU A 866 15.44 -32.01 0.46
N LEU A 867 15.43 -30.75 0.01
CA LEU A 867 15.63 -30.40 -1.40
C LEU A 867 17.09 -30.00 -1.71
N ARG A 868 17.95 -29.95 -0.69
CA ARG A 868 19.35 -29.47 -0.76
C ARG A 868 19.48 -28.03 -1.26
N LEU A 869 18.44 -27.22 -1.07
CA LEU A 869 18.40 -25.84 -1.52
C LEU A 869 19.09 -24.91 -0.55
N VAL A 870 19.74 -23.90 -1.07
CA VAL A 870 20.18 -22.75 -0.29
C VAL A 870 19.66 -21.47 -0.93
N GLY A 871 19.63 -20.37 -0.19
CA GLY A 871 19.22 -19.09 -0.76
C GLY A 871 18.73 -18.12 0.28
N ARG A 872 18.05 -17.09 -0.19
CA ARG A 872 17.54 -15.99 0.61
C ARG A 872 16.15 -15.59 0.15
N LEU A 873 15.22 -15.49 1.09
CA LEU A 873 13.91 -14.90 0.90
C LEU A 873 13.75 -13.68 1.81
N VAL A 874 13.07 -12.65 1.33
CA VAL A 874 12.68 -11.45 2.08
C VAL A 874 11.18 -11.50 2.30
N VAL A 875 10.75 -11.50 3.56
CA VAL A 875 9.35 -11.59 3.97
C VAL A 875 8.85 -10.21 4.37
N ARG A 876 7.77 -9.74 3.75
CA ARG A 876 7.18 -8.42 3.98
C ARG A 876 6.16 -8.42 5.11
N GLU A 877 5.59 -9.57 5.44
CA GLU A 877 4.60 -9.76 6.50
C GLU A 877 5.21 -10.55 7.66
N ALA A 878 5.43 -9.92 8.82
CA ALA A 878 6.10 -10.55 9.97
C ALA A 878 5.40 -11.84 10.46
N GLN A 879 4.07 -11.92 10.31
CA GLN A 879 3.26 -13.09 10.72
C GLN A 879 3.64 -14.39 9.99
N LEU A 880 4.19 -14.31 8.78
CA LEU A 880 4.62 -15.50 8.01
C LEU A 880 5.86 -16.18 8.61
N VAL A 881 6.62 -15.45 9.44
CA VAL A 881 7.76 -16.02 10.15
C VAL A 881 7.31 -16.81 11.38
N GLU A 882 6.25 -16.35 12.04
CA GLU A 882 5.69 -17.01 13.23
C GLU A 882 4.97 -18.32 12.89
N SER A 883 4.47 -18.45 11.65
CA SER A 883 3.85 -19.66 11.12
C SER A 883 4.50 -20.06 9.79
N PRO A 884 5.62 -20.82 9.82
CA PRO A 884 6.45 -21.06 8.63
C PRO A 884 5.81 -21.96 7.58
N GLY A 885 4.66 -22.58 7.86
CA GLY A 885 4.02 -23.55 6.94
C GLY A 885 3.82 -23.02 5.52
N PHE A 886 3.42 -21.75 5.37
CA PHE A 886 3.32 -21.12 4.06
C PHE A 886 4.67 -21.02 3.34
N LEU A 887 5.74 -20.64 4.05
CA LEU A 887 7.09 -20.55 3.49
C LEU A 887 7.63 -21.92 3.11
N GLU A 888 7.35 -22.94 3.91
CA GLU A 888 7.74 -24.32 3.65
C GLU A 888 7.06 -24.86 2.37
N GLU A 889 5.75 -24.70 2.24
CA GLU A 889 4.99 -25.08 1.04
C GLU A 889 5.53 -24.37 -0.21
N LEU A 890 5.74 -23.05 -0.12
CA LEU A 890 6.26 -22.24 -1.22
C LEU A 890 7.66 -22.72 -1.67
N ILE A 891 8.56 -23.00 -0.73
CA ILE A 891 9.91 -23.49 -1.04
C ILE A 891 9.88 -24.90 -1.60
N VAL A 892 8.99 -25.77 -1.12
CA VAL A 892 8.82 -27.11 -1.67
C VAL A 892 8.37 -27.04 -3.12
N GLU A 893 7.34 -26.23 -3.42
CA GLU A 893 6.84 -26.04 -4.78
C GLU A 893 7.93 -25.57 -5.75
N HIS A 894 8.61 -24.47 -5.41
CA HIS A 894 9.66 -23.88 -6.23
C HIS A 894 10.89 -24.80 -6.34
N GLY A 895 11.24 -25.47 -5.25
CA GLY A 895 12.34 -26.43 -5.20
C GLY A 895 12.12 -27.66 -6.08
N GLU A 896 10.91 -28.21 -6.07
CA GLU A 896 10.55 -29.33 -6.93
C GLU A 896 10.49 -28.92 -8.40
N SER A 897 10.00 -27.72 -8.71
CA SER A 897 10.06 -27.13 -10.05
C SER A 897 11.51 -27.06 -10.56
N LEU A 898 12.43 -26.57 -9.74
CA LEU A 898 13.86 -26.49 -10.04
C LEU A 898 14.46 -27.89 -10.30
N LEU A 899 14.20 -28.86 -9.43
CA LEU A 899 14.66 -30.25 -9.60
C LEU A 899 14.06 -30.90 -10.86
N ASP A 900 12.80 -30.64 -11.20
CA ASP A 900 12.17 -31.16 -12.41
C ASP A 900 12.82 -30.58 -13.68
N ARG A 901 13.12 -29.28 -13.70
CA ARG A 901 13.88 -28.64 -14.80
C ARG A 901 15.24 -29.30 -14.97
N LEU A 902 15.97 -29.51 -13.88
CA LEU A 902 17.26 -30.19 -13.91
C LEU A 902 17.16 -31.64 -14.39
N ALA A 903 16.13 -32.37 -13.97
CA ALA A 903 15.86 -33.73 -14.44
C ALA A 903 15.63 -33.78 -15.96
N ARG A 904 14.91 -32.81 -16.53
CA ARG A 904 14.70 -32.68 -17.98
C ARG A 904 15.97 -32.23 -18.72
N ARG A 905 16.83 -31.44 -18.09
CA ARG A 905 18.11 -30.95 -18.64
C ARG A 905 19.17 -32.04 -18.67
N LEU A 906 19.21 -32.92 -17.65
CA LEU A 906 20.28 -33.90 -17.44
C LEU A 906 20.63 -34.76 -18.67
N PRO A 907 19.67 -35.32 -19.45
CA PRO A 907 19.99 -36.11 -20.64
C PRO A 907 20.74 -35.34 -21.73
N ARG A 908 20.59 -34.01 -21.76
CA ARG A 908 21.17 -33.12 -22.77
C ARG A 908 22.54 -32.56 -22.39
N LEU A 909 22.91 -32.65 -21.10
CA LEU A 909 24.21 -32.18 -20.64
C LEU A 909 25.31 -33.09 -21.19
N GLU A 910 26.38 -32.50 -21.74
CA GLU A 910 27.57 -33.28 -22.14
C GLU A 910 28.27 -33.86 -20.90
N ARG A 911 29.28 -34.71 -21.10
CA ARG A 911 30.10 -35.21 -19.98
C ARG A 911 30.98 -34.08 -19.43
N SER A 912 30.37 -33.24 -18.60
CA SER A 912 30.96 -32.08 -17.93
C SER A 912 30.88 -32.25 -16.41
N GLU A 913 31.62 -31.39 -15.69
CA GLU A 913 31.52 -31.26 -14.24
C GLU A 913 30.10 -30.89 -13.79
N GLU A 914 29.42 -30.02 -14.56
CA GLU A 914 28.02 -29.65 -14.35
C GLU A 914 27.09 -30.88 -14.39
N ARG A 915 27.28 -31.79 -15.36
CA ARG A 915 26.49 -33.02 -15.43
C ARG A 915 26.65 -33.88 -14.18
N GLU A 916 27.85 -33.96 -13.62
CA GLU A 916 28.09 -34.71 -12.39
C GLU A 916 27.40 -34.06 -11.19
N ARG A 917 27.47 -32.72 -11.07
CA ARG A 917 26.79 -31.95 -10.00
C ARG A 917 25.26 -32.10 -10.07
N VAL A 918 24.68 -31.94 -11.26
CA VAL A 918 23.22 -32.14 -11.48
C VAL A 918 22.82 -33.58 -11.18
N THR A 919 23.61 -34.57 -11.62
CA THR A 919 23.35 -35.99 -11.33
C THR A 919 23.35 -36.26 -9.83
N ARG A 920 24.31 -35.71 -9.09
CA ARG A 920 24.41 -35.85 -7.64
C ARG A 920 23.18 -35.29 -6.94
N ALA A 921 22.79 -34.06 -7.24
CA ALA A 921 21.66 -33.39 -6.60
C ALA A 921 20.34 -34.17 -6.80
N LEU A 922 20.05 -34.55 -8.05
CA LEU A 922 18.83 -35.29 -8.40
C LEU A 922 18.79 -36.67 -7.72
N LEU A 923 19.91 -37.40 -7.73
CA LEU A 923 19.97 -38.71 -7.11
C LEU A 923 19.87 -38.63 -5.58
N GLU A 924 20.52 -37.67 -4.93
CA GLU A 924 20.38 -37.46 -3.47
C GLU A 924 18.91 -37.23 -3.09
N PHE A 925 18.19 -36.34 -3.79
CA PHE A 925 16.75 -36.14 -3.59
C PHE A 925 15.95 -37.44 -3.79
N ALA A 926 16.16 -38.13 -4.92
CA ALA A 926 15.43 -39.35 -5.22
C ALA A 926 15.73 -40.48 -4.20
N GLY A 927 16.98 -40.57 -3.74
CA GLY A 927 17.44 -41.55 -2.75
C GLY A 927 16.73 -41.42 -1.41
N GLN A 928 16.53 -40.19 -0.94
CA GLN A 928 15.79 -39.92 0.30
C GLN A 928 14.32 -40.34 0.25
N LYS A 929 13.75 -40.45 -0.97
CA LYS A 929 12.35 -40.85 -1.19
C LYS A 929 12.18 -42.35 -1.47
N ILE A 930 13.26 -43.13 -1.45
CA ILE A 930 13.22 -44.60 -1.57
C ILE A 930 13.04 -45.21 -0.18
N GLN A 931 12.07 -46.11 -0.07
CA GLN A 931 11.92 -46.99 1.09
C GLN A 931 12.00 -48.44 0.64
N LEU A 932 13.00 -49.17 1.13
CA LEU A 932 13.04 -50.62 0.99
C LEU A 932 12.20 -51.26 2.09
N ARG A 933 11.34 -52.19 1.72
CA ARG A 933 10.41 -52.88 2.64
C ARG A 933 10.65 -54.38 2.60
N ALA A 934 10.60 -55.02 3.75
CA ALA A 934 10.48 -56.47 3.83
C ALA A 934 9.03 -56.82 4.17
N SER A 935 8.35 -57.54 3.28
CA SER A 935 7.05 -58.14 3.58
C SER A 935 7.20 -59.25 4.62
N ALA A 936 6.08 -59.65 5.23
CA ALA A 936 6.06 -60.64 6.31
C ALA A 936 6.58 -62.03 5.89
N ASP A 937 6.56 -62.33 4.59
CA ASP A 937 7.14 -63.55 3.98
C ASP A 937 8.65 -63.43 3.72
N GLY A 938 9.28 -62.33 4.13
CA GLY A 938 10.71 -62.08 3.97
C GLY A 938 11.10 -61.58 2.57
N ARG A 939 10.13 -61.28 1.70
CA ARG A 939 10.43 -60.70 0.38
C ARG A 939 10.72 -59.21 0.49
N PHE A 940 11.75 -58.76 -0.20
CA PHE A 940 12.10 -57.36 -0.35
C PHE A 940 11.31 -56.74 -1.49
N ASP A 941 10.66 -55.62 -1.19
CA ASP A 941 10.00 -54.73 -2.14
C ASP A 941 10.51 -53.30 -1.92
N TRP A 942 10.17 -52.39 -2.83
CA TRP A 942 10.57 -50.99 -2.75
C TRP A 942 9.38 -50.09 -3.06
N GLN A 943 9.32 -48.94 -2.38
CA GLN A 943 8.38 -47.87 -2.68
C GLN A 943 9.15 -46.57 -2.86
N VAL A 944 8.72 -45.77 -3.83
CA VAL A 944 9.16 -44.38 -3.98
C VAL A 944 8.01 -43.49 -3.55
N ALA A 945 8.22 -42.67 -2.52
CA ALA A 945 7.17 -41.86 -1.91
C ALA A 945 6.79 -40.62 -2.74
N HIS A 946 7.61 -40.24 -3.73
CA HIS A 946 7.46 -38.97 -4.45
C HIS A 946 7.44 -39.14 -5.99
N PRO A 947 6.48 -38.53 -6.73
CA PRO A 947 6.40 -38.65 -8.20
C PRO A 947 7.64 -38.13 -8.94
N LEU A 948 8.22 -37.00 -8.51
CA LEU A 948 9.44 -36.47 -9.13
C LEU A 948 10.64 -37.39 -8.92
N ALA A 949 10.77 -37.99 -7.72
CA ALA A 949 11.82 -38.97 -7.46
C ALA A 949 11.69 -40.20 -8.38
N LEU A 950 10.46 -40.66 -8.65
CA LEU A 950 10.21 -41.75 -9.59
C LEU A 950 10.66 -41.36 -11.01
N ARG A 951 10.37 -40.14 -11.48
CA ARG A 951 10.84 -39.64 -12.78
C ARG A 951 12.37 -39.59 -12.86
N ILE A 952 13.02 -39.08 -11.81
CA ILE A 952 14.50 -39.03 -11.73
C ILE A 952 15.10 -40.43 -11.79
N LEU A 953 14.55 -41.39 -11.05
CA LEU A 953 15.02 -42.77 -11.03
C LEU A 953 14.80 -43.50 -12.36
N ASP A 954 13.91 -43.01 -13.23
CA ASP A 954 13.68 -43.58 -14.55
C ASP A 954 14.68 -43.08 -15.61
N ILE A 955 15.45 -42.01 -15.32
CA ILE A 955 16.47 -41.50 -16.23
C ILE A 955 17.61 -42.53 -16.38
N PRO A 956 17.97 -42.95 -17.60
CA PRO A 956 19.02 -43.94 -17.82
C PRO A 956 20.42 -43.31 -17.68
N ILE A 957 20.92 -43.22 -16.45
CA ILE A 957 22.22 -42.61 -16.13
C ILE A 957 23.27 -43.61 -15.59
N PHE A 958 22.86 -44.81 -15.19
CA PHE A 958 23.79 -45.83 -14.67
C PHE A 958 24.42 -46.60 -15.83
N PRO A 959 25.76 -46.67 -15.95
CA PRO A 959 26.39 -47.41 -17.03
C PRO A 959 26.21 -48.92 -16.81
N GLY A 960 25.36 -49.56 -17.62
CA GLY A 960 25.14 -51.01 -17.56
C GLY A 960 26.33 -51.78 -18.13
N ARG A 961 26.54 -53.01 -17.68
CA ARG A 961 27.68 -53.87 -18.08
C ARG A 961 27.80 -54.13 -19.59
N ARG A 962 26.69 -54.02 -20.34
CA ARG A 962 26.65 -54.15 -21.81
C ARG A 962 26.85 -52.83 -22.56
N GLY A 963 27.26 -51.76 -21.86
CA GLY A 963 27.47 -50.42 -22.41
C GLY A 963 26.20 -49.58 -22.60
N ALA A 964 25.00 -50.18 -22.53
CA ALA A 964 23.74 -49.44 -22.53
C ALA A 964 23.46 -48.87 -21.13
N PRO A 965 23.09 -47.59 -21.00
CA PRO A 965 22.72 -47.02 -19.71
C PRO A 965 21.41 -47.63 -19.20
N VAL A 966 21.31 -47.83 -17.89
CA VAL A 966 20.15 -48.34 -17.18
C VAL A 966 19.63 -47.30 -16.20
N SER A 967 18.34 -47.34 -15.89
CA SER A 967 17.70 -46.44 -14.93
C SER A 967 17.93 -46.92 -13.49
N GLY A 968 17.92 -46.01 -12.52
CA GLY A 968 18.03 -46.34 -11.10
C GLY A 968 16.90 -47.28 -10.65
N LEU A 969 15.69 -47.11 -11.21
CA LEU A 969 14.55 -47.98 -10.97
C LEU A 969 14.83 -49.44 -11.38
N ARG A 970 15.51 -49.62 -12.52
CA ARG A 970 15.92 -50.95 -13.00
C ARG A 970 17.00 -51.55 -12.11
N VAL A 971 17.91 -50.73 -11.58
CA VAL A 971 18.92 -51.17 -10.59
C VAL A 971 18.23 -51.68 -9.33
N ILE A 972 17.34 -50.89 -8.73
CA ILE A 972 16.61 -51.26 -7.50
C ILE A 972 15.80 -52.55 -7.71
N ARG A 973 15.02 -52.64 -8.80
CA ARG A 973 14.22 -53.84 -9.13
C ARG A 973 15.10 -55.08 -9.26
N HIS A 974 16.27 -54.95 -9.88
CA HIS A 974 17.20 -56.07 -10.05
C HIS A 974 17.77 -56.53 -8.71
N LEU A 975 18.21 -55.58 -7.87
CA LEU A 975 18.76 -55.89 -6.54
C LEU A 975 17.71 -56.53 -5.64
N CYS A 976 16.47 -56.03 -5.60
CA CYS A 976 15.39 -56.67 -4.83
C CYS A 976 15.06 -58.08 -5.35
N ALA A 977 15.03 -58.28 -6.67
CA ALA A 977 14.81 -59.61 -7.26
C ALA A 977 15.95 -60.59 -6.92
N GLN A 978 17.20 -60.13 -6.92
CA GLN A 978 18.36 -60.92 -6.53
C GLN A 978 18.35 -61.24 -5.02
N ALA A 979 18.03 -60.27 -4.16
CA ALA A 979 17.88 -60.50 -2.72
C ALA A 979 16.79 -61.54 -2.44
N ASN A 980 15.65 -61.45 -3.14
CA ASN A 980 14.52 -62.38 -3.03
C ASN A 980 14.83 -63.80 -3.50
N SER A 981 15.75 -63.98 -4.46
CA SER A 981 16.06 -65.28 -5.03
C SER A 981 17.25 -65.96 -4.35
N SER A 982 18.24 -65.19 -3.90
CA SER A 982 19.47 -65.71 -3.29
C SER A 982 19.44 -65.78 -1.77
N GLY A 983 18.59 -64.97 -1.10
CA GLY A 983 18.59 -64.82 0.35
C GLY A 983 19.85 -64.14 0.91
N THR A 984 20.73 -63.62 0.04
CA THR A 984 21.97 -62.92 0.38
C THR A 984 21.95 -61.48 -0.13
N THR A 985 22.82 -60.63 0.42
CA THR A 985 23.00 -59.24 -0.06
C THR A 985 23.37 -59.25 -1.56
N PRO A 986 22.60 -58.57 -2.42
CA PRO A 986 22.81 -58.61 -3.86
C PRO A 986 24.12 -57.93 -4.28
N ASP A 987 24.79 -58.48 -5.30
CA ASP A 987 26.07 -57.97 -5.81
C ASP A 987 25.85 -56.91 -6.89
N VAL A 988 26.13 -55.66 -6.55
CA VAL A 988 25.97 -54.49 -7.43
C VAL A 988 26.87 -54.57 -8.68
N ASP A 989 28.02 -55.25 -8.58
CA ASP A 989 28.99 -55.38 -9.68
C ASP A 989 28.52 -56.34 -10.79
N GLU A 990 27.49 -57.17 -10.55
CA GLU A 990 26.92 -58.01 -11.60
C GLU A 990 26.17 -57.21 -12.67
N LEU A 991 25.57 -56.07 -12.28
CA LEU A 991 24.69 -55.25 -13.12
C LEU A 991 25.41 -54.06 -13.78
N LEU A 992 26.31 -53.42 -13.06
CA LEU A 992 26.96 -52.18 -13.48
C LEU A 992 28.28 -52.44 -14.22
N ALA A 993 28.73 -51.49 -15.03
CA ALA A 993 30.03 -51.57 -15.67
C ALA A 993 31.16 -51.32 -14.66
N ASP A 994 32.33 -51.94 -14.87
CA ASP A 994 33.50 -51.75 -13.99
C ASP A 994 33.87 -50.26 -13.82
N GLN A 995 33.68 -49.46 -14.88
CA GLN A 995 33.96 -48.01 -14.92
C GLN A 995 32.80 -47.13 -14.41
N THR A 996 31.89 -47.67 -13.59
CA THR A 996 30.80 -46.88 -13.02
C THR A 996 31.35 -45.75 -12.15
N PRO A 997 30.92 -44.49 -12.36
CA PRO A 997 31.34 -43.36 -11.54
C PRO A 997 31.12 -43.63 -10.05
N GLU A 998 32.11 -43.25 -9.24
CA GLU A 998 32.11 -43.47 -7.79
C GLU A 998 30.90 -42.84 -7.09
N LEU A 999 30.40 -41.72 -7.62
CA LEU A 999 29.16 -41.09 -7.16
C LEU A 999 27.96 -42.06 -7.21
N LEU A 1000 27.79 -42.80 -8.31
CA LEU A 1000 26.67 -43.72 -8.49
C LEU A 1000 26.79 -44.95 -7.58
N ARG A 1001 28.02 -45.45 -7.39
CA ARG A 1001 28.30 -46.56 -6.46
C ARG A 1001 27.99 -46.17 -5.01
N ARG A 1002 28.45 -44.99 -4.59
CA ARG A 1002 28.15 -44.44 -3.26
C ARG A 1002 26.64 -44.24 -3.05
N TRP A 1003 25.93 -43.77 -4.06
CA TRP A 1003 24.48 -43.59 -3.97
C TRP A 1003 23.75 -44.92 -3.72
N ILE A 1004 24.10 -45.99 -4.45
CA ILE A 1004 23.51 -47.32 -4.26
C ILE A 1004 23.82 -47.84 -2.86
N ALA A 1005 25.08 -47.76 -2.43
CA ALA A 1005 25.50 -48.21 -1.10
C ALA A 1005 24.79 -47.45 0.03
N ARG A 1006 24.44 -46.18 -0.18
CA ARG A 1006 23.78 -45.35 0.83
C ARG A 1006 22.27 -45.55 0.92
N TYR A 1007 21.59 -45.66 -0.22
CA TYR A 1007 20.11 -45.60 -0.30
C TYR A 1007 19.46 -46.94 -0.69
N VAL A 1008 20.22 -47.85 -1.27
CA VAL A 1008 19.76 -49.21 -1.63
C VAL A 1008 20.46 -50.25 -0.75
N ASP A 1009 20.62 -49.90 0.52
CA ASP A 1009 21.20 -50.77 1.54
C ASP A 1009 20.13 -51.65 2.17
N PHE A 1010 20.28 -52.97 2.00
CA PHE A 1010 19.34 -53.96 2.53
C PHE A 1010 19.40 -54.09 4.06
N GLU A 1011 20.41 -53.51 4.71
CA GLU A 1011 20.45 -53.37 6.18
C GLU A 1011 19.48 -52.30 6.68
N ARG A 1012 19.09 -51.34 5.83
CA ARG A 1012 18.15 -50.24 6.14
C ARG A 1012 16.69 -50.57 5.81
N VAL A 1013 16.37 -51.84 5.57
CA VAL A 1013 15.03 -52.28 5.16
C VAL A 1013 14.03 -52.10 6.31
N TYR A 1014 12.96 -51.37 6.03
CA TYR A 1014 11.84 -51.24 6.94
C TYR A 1014 11.08 -52.57 7.00
N ARG A 1015 11.13 -53.23 8.15
CA ARG A 1015 10.30 -54.41 8.44
C ARG A 1015 8.99 -53.90 8.98
N ALA A 1016 7.91 -54.06 8.21
CA ALA A 1016 6.58 -53.76 8.72
C ALA A 1016 6.40 -54.53 10.03
N ALA A 1017 5.98 -53.84 11.10
CA ALA A 1017 5.56 -54.52 12.32
C ALA A 1017 4.53 -55.59 11.92
N PRO A 1018 4.61 -56.83 12.42
CA PRO A 1018 3.60 -57.83 12.12
C PRO A 1018 2.25 -57.20 12.43
N ALA A 1019 1.38 -57.12 11.42
CA ALA A 1019 0.06 -56.57 11.59
C ALA A 1019 -0.51 -57.21 12.85
N LYS A 1020 -0.76 -56.41 13.90
CA LYS A 1020 -1.52 -56.90 15.04
C LYS A 1020 -2.83 -57.33 14.43
N VAL A 1021 -3.04 -58.64 14.34
CA VAL A 1021 -4.32 -59.23 14.02
C VAL A 1021 -5.24 -58.72 15.12
N GLY A 1022 -5.97 -57.65 14.82
CA GLY A 1022 -7.00 -57.11 15.67
C GLY A 1022 -7.97 -58.24 15.95
N LYS A 1023 -8.19 -58.50 17.23
CA LYS A 1023 -9.31 -59.34 17.68
C LYS A 1023 -10.59 -58.70 17.17
N ASP A 1024 -11.35 -59.45 16.38
CA ASP A 1024 -12.80 -59.33 16.18
C ASP A 1024 -13.36 -57.89 16.24
N ASP A 1025 -12.94 -57.03 15.30
CA ASP A 1025 -13.83 -55.95 14.87
C ASP A 1025 -14.91 -56.62 14.01
N ALA A 1026 -16.11 -56.72 14.55
CA ALA A 1026 -17.28 -57.13 13.79
C ALA A 1026 -17.39 -56.19 12.58
N GLY A 1027 -17.12 -56.71 11.38
CA GLY A 1027 -17.05 -55.93 10.16
C GLY A 1027 -18.32 -55.10 9.99
N LEU A 1028 -18.14 -53.79 9.86
CA LEU A 1028 -19.17 -52.90 9.36
C LEU A 1028 -19.41 -53.32 7.89
N GLU A 1029 -20.64 -53.61 7.52
CA GLU A 1029 -21.01 -53.81 6.11
C GLU A 1029 -21.97 -52.70 5.73
N PHE A 1030 -21.57 -51.82 4.81
CA PHE A 1030 -22.47 -50.86 4.19
C PHE A 1030 -23.06 -51.47 2.93
N ALA A 1031 -24.38 -51.33 2.74
CA ALA A 1031 -25.10 -51.81 1.57
C ALA A 1031 -24.81 -50.97 0.30
N GLY A 1032 -24.06 -49.86 0.44
CA GLY A 1032 -23.64 -48.98 -0.65
C GLY A 1032 -23.09 -47.65 -0.14
N GLY A 1033 -22.61 -46.80 -1.06
CA GLY A 1033 -22.06 -45.47 -0.73
C GLY A 1033 -23.07 -44.54 -0.05
N GLU A 1034 -24.35 -44.58 -0.42
CA GLU A 1034 -25.38 -43.74 0.21
C GLU A 1034 -25.45 -43.93 1.73
N GLN A 1035 -25.27 -45.16 2.21
CA GLN A 1035 -25.28 -45.45 3.64
C GLN A 1035 -24.07 -44.85 4.37
N LEU A 1036 -22.93 -44.70 3.68
CA LEU A 1036 -21.77 -44.00 4.22
C LEU A 1036 -22.06 -42.50 4.37
N LEU A 1037 -22.76 -41.89 3.41
CA LEU A 1037 -23.16 -40.47 3.51
C LEU A 1037 -24.07 -40.25 4.72
N GLU A 1038 -25.11 -41.07 4.88
CA GLU A 1038 -26.03 -40.97 6.01
C GLU A 1038 -25.32 -41.12 7.37
N VAL A 1039 -24.34 -42.03 7.46
CA VAL A 1039 -23.53 -42.22 8.68
C VAL A 1039 -22.63 -41.01 8.94
N LEU A 1040 -22.01 -40.44 7.91
CA LEU A 1040 -21.17 -39.25 8.04
C LEU A 1040 -21.99 -38.02 8.43
N GLU A 1041 -23.15 -37.80 7.80
CA GLU A 1041 -24.08 -36.71 8.14
C GLU A 1041 -24.56 -36.81 9.59
N TYR A 1042 -24.92 -38.03 10.05
CA TYR A 1042 -25.32 -38.26 11.42
C TYR A 1042 -24.22 -37.85 12.41
N TRP A 1043 -23.00 -38.38 12.22
CA TRP A 1043 -21.90 -38.10 13.15
C TRP A 1043 -21.40 -36.67 13.09
N LEU A 1044 -21.45 -36.06 11.90
CA LEU A 1044 -21.14 -34.65 11.72
C LEU A 1044 -22.12 -33.77 12.53
N GLU A 1045 -23.42 -34.07 12.45
CA GLU A 1045 -24.46 -33.34 13.18
C GLU A 1045 -24.42 -33.58 14.70
N GLU A 1046 -24.05 -34.78 15.14
CA GLU A 1046 -23.95 -35.12 16.56
C GLU A 1046 -22.71 -34.48 17.21
N LEU A 1047 -21.59 -34.43 16.51
CA LEU A 1047 -20.30 -34.06 17.10
C LEU A 1047 -19.94 -32.57 16.93
N ARG A 1048 -20.58 -31.85 15.99
CA ARG A 1048 -20.25 -30.45 15.69
C ARG A 1048 -20.46 -29.48 16.88
N PRO A 1049 -19.45 -28.73 17.33
CA PRO A 1049 -19.55 -27.82 18.47
C PRO A 1049 -20.17 -26.45 18.14
N ASP A 1050 -20.20 -26.06 16.87
CA ASP A 1050 -20.74 -24.78 16.40
C ASP A 1050 -22.28 -24.69 16.44
N ARG A 1051 -22.96 -25.77 16.86
CA ARG A 1051 -24.41 -25.79 17.06
C ARG A 1051 -24.75 -25.23 18.44
N GLY A 1052 -24.97 -23.91 18.52
CA GLY A 1052 -25.39 -23.25 19.76
C GLY A 1052 -26.73 -23.79 20.29
N GLU A 1053 -26.88 -23.86 21.61
CA GLU A 1053 -28.15 -24.23 22.26
C GLU A 1053 -29.24 -23.19 21.94
N GLY A 1054 -30.00 -23.42 20.86
CA GLY A 1054 -31.17 -22.62 20.50
C GLY A 1054 -31.18 -21.98 19.11
N GLU A 1055 -30.13 -22.15 18.30
CA GLU A 1055 -30.13 -21.67 16.90
C GLU A 1055 -30.61 -22.75 15.94
N ASP A 1056 -31.57 -22.38 15.08
CA ASP A 1056 -32.20 -23.23 14.05
C ASP A 1056 -31.25 -23.38 12.84
N MET A 1057 -30.03 -23.85 13.10
CA MET A 1057 -29.02 -24.07 12.06
C MET A 1057 -29.43 -25.27 11.19
N PRO A 1058 -29.43 -25.12 9.86
CA PRO A 1058 -29.75 -26.22 8.96
C PRO A 1058 -28.79 -27.40 9.13
N ARG A 1059 -29.33 -28.62 8.98
CA ARG A 1059 -28.52 -29.84 8.92
C ARG A 1059 -27.55 -29.77 7.75
N TYR A 1060 -26.34 -30.29 7.98
CA TYR A 1060 -25.37 -30.49 6.93
C TYR A 1060 -25.76 -31.69 6.06
N GLU A 1061 -25.86 -31.46 4.76
CA GLU A 1061 -26.16 -32.50 3.76
C GLU A 1061 -24.88 -32.81 2.96
N LEU A 1062 -24.57 -34.09 2.80
CA LEU A 1062 -23.44 -34.58 2.01
C LEU A 1062 -23.98 -35.29 0.77
N ALA A 1063 -23.36 -35.02 -0.39
CA ALA A 1063 -23.71 -35.70 -1.63
C ALA A 1063 -22.44 -36.15 -2.38
N TRP A 1064 -22.59 -37.12 -3.27
CA TRP A 1064 -21.49 -37.54 -4.13
C TRP A 1064 -21.18 -36.47 -5.19
N ALA A 1065 -19.90 -36.23 -5.43
CA ALA A 1065 -19.42 -35.41 -6.54
C ALA A 1065 -19.54 -36.18 -7.87
N ASP A 1066 -20.75 -36.39 -8.37
CA ASP A 1066 -20.97 -37.01 -9.67
C ASP A 1066 -20.86 -36.00 -10.83
N VAL A 1067 -20.32 -36.46 -11.96
CA VAL A 1067 -20.00 -35.65 -13.17
C VAL A 1067 -21.23 -34.99 -13.81
N GLU A 1068 -22.46 -35.39 -13.45
CA GLU A 1068 -23.70 -34.87 -14.04
C GLU A 1068 -24.01 -33.39 -13.71
N TYR A 1069 -23.32 -32.76 -12.75
CA TYR A 1069 -23.55 -31.35 -12.39
C TYR A 1069 -22.93 -30.29 -13.35
N GLY A 1070 -22.51 -30.68 -14.56
CA GLY A 1070 -22.20 -29.73 -15.63
C GLY A 1070 -20.88 -28.98 -15.47
N TRP A 1071 -19.91 -29.56 -14.76
CA TRP A 1071 -18.58 -28.98 -14.60
C TRP A 1071 -17.73 -29.20 -15.86
N ALA A 1072 -17.22 -28.10 -16.42
CA ALA A 1072 -16.42 -28.13 -17.65
C ALA A 1072 -14.98 -28.63 -17.46
N GLU A 1073 -14.53 -28.83 -16.22
CA GLU A 1073 -13.19 -29.33 -15.88
C GLU A 1073 -13.30 -30.40 -14.77
N PRO A 1074 -12.51 -31.49 -14.85
CA PRO A 1074 -12.47 -32.49 -13.78
C PRO A 1074 -11.98 -31.82 -12.49
N PRO A 1075 -12.64 -32.03 -11.35
CA PRO A 1075 -12.24 -31.40 -10.09
C PRO A 1075 -10.82 -31.81 -9.69
N GLU A 1076 -10.08 -30.88 -9.06
CA GLU A 1076 -8.79 -31.19 -8.43
C GLU A 1076 -8.94 -32.40 -7.47
N PRO A 1077 -7.89 -33.21 -7.21
CA PRO A 1077 -7.96 -34.45 -6.43
C PRO A 1077 -8.22 -34.29 -4.91
N GLY A 1078 -8.95 -33.24 -4.50
CA GLY A 1078 -9.38 -33.00 -3.13
C GLY A 1078 -10.51 -33.93 -2.66
N TRP A 1079 -10.62 -34.06 -1.33
CA TRP A 1079 -11.52 -34.99 -0.65
C TRP A 1079 -12.97 -34.49 -0.53
N VAL A 1080 -13.13 -33.17 -0.36
CA VAL A 1080 -14.41 -32.46 -0.16
C VAL A 1080 -14.46 -31.29 -1.13
N HIS A 1081 -15.49 -31.20 -1.96
CA HIS A 1081 -15.68 -30.12 -2.93
C HIS A 1081 -16.77 -29.15 -2.48
N LYS A 1082 -16.39 -27.86 -2.52
CA LYS A 1082 -17.15 -26.60 -2.53
C LYS A 1082 -18.61 -26.65 -2.04
N LEU A 1083 -18.89 -25.82 -1.03
CA LEU A 1083 -20.25 -25.56 -0.53
C LEU A 1083 -21.06 -24.74 -1.54
N TYR A 1084 -22.03 -25.34 -2.24
CA TYR A 1084 -22.98 -24.59 -3.09
C TYR A 1084 -23.97 -23.77 -2.28
N ARG A 1085 -24.23 -24.23 -1.06
CA ARG A 1085 -24.99 -23.58 -0.01
C ARG A 1085 -24.20 -23.80 1.28
N PRO A 1086 -24.33 -22.93 2.30
CA PRO A 1086 -23.53 -23.01 3.52
C PRO A 1086 -23.59 -24.36 4.26
N HIS A 1087 -24.52 -25.25 3.91
CA HIS A 1087 -24.76 -26.53 4.58
C HIS A 1087 -24.78 -27.75 3.63
N HIS A 1088 -24.11 -27.69 2.47
CA HIS A 1088 -24.06 -28.81 1.51
C HIS A 1088 -22.61 -29.11 1.09
N GLY A 1089 -22.08 -30.28 1.45
CA GLY A 1089 -20.75 -30.73 1.05
C GLY A 1089 -20.78 -31.81 -0.03
N LEU A 1090 -19.83 -31.78 -0.97
CA LEU A 1090 -19.69 -32.85 -1.97
C LEU A 1090 -18.48 -33.72 -1.66
N LEU A 1091 -18.63 -35.06 -1.64
CA LEU A 1091 -17.55 -36.02 -1.42
C LEU A 1091 -17.09 -36.65 -2.74
N ASN A 1092 -15.78 -36.67 -2.95
CA ASN A 1092 -15.19 -37.34 -4.11
C ASN A 1092 -15.09 -38.83 -3.87
N ARG A 1093 -15.88 -39.62 -4.62
CA ARG A 1093 -15.95 -41.08 -4.49
C ARG A 1093 -14.63 -41.78 -4.83
N GLU A 1094 -13.80 -41.17 -5.67
CA GLU A 1094 -12.51 -41.72 -6.10
C GLU A 1094 -11.37 -41.44 -5.10
N ALA A 1095 -11.60 -40.60 -4.09
CA ALA A 1095 -10.57 -40.26 -3.12
C ALA A 1095 -10.19 -41.50 -2.26
N PRO A 1096 -8.89 -41.82 -2.05
CA PRO A 1096 -8.47 -43.11 -1.49
C PRO A 1096 -9.09 -43.52 -0.14
N LEU A 1097 -9.21 -42.59 0.81
CA LEU A 1097 -9.90 -42.74 2.10
C LEU A 1097 -11.42 -42.94 1.94
N VAL A 1098 -12.07 -42.25 1.00
CA VAL A 1098 -13.51 -42.41 0.73
C VAL A 1098 -13.77 -43.78 0.11
N ALA A 1099 -13.00 -44.14 -0.92
CA ALA A 1099 -13.04 -45.48 -1.52
C ALA A 1099 -12.79 -46.56 -0.47
N ARG A 1100 -11.78 -46.38 0.40
CA ARG A 1100 -11.50 -47.30 1.51
C ARG A 1100 -12.65 -47.39 2.52
N ALA A 1101 -13.31 -46.29 2.85
CA ALA A 1101 -14.47 -46.30 3.74
C ALA A 1101 -15.70 -46.96 3.11
N VAL A 1102 -15.87 -46.84 1.78
CA VAL A 1102 -16.94 -47.54 1.05
C VAL A 1102 -16.66 -49.05 0.98
N GLU A 1103 -15.42 -49.45 0.70
CA GLU A 1103 -15.04 -50.86 0.54
C GLU A 1103 -14.85 -51.60 1.86
N GLN A 1104 -14.29 -50.91 2.86
CA GLN A 1104 -13.89 -51.46 4.16
C GLN A 1104 -14.16 -50.44 5.26
N PRO A 1105 -15.44 -50.22 5.60
CA PRO A 1105 -15.78 -49.29 6.65
C PRO A 1105 -15.26 -49.77 8.00
N SER A 1106 -14.70 -48.83 8.74
CA SER A 1106 -14.17 -49.02 10.09
C SER A 1106 -14.42 -47.74 10.87
N ALA A 1107 -14.50 -47.82 12.20
CA ALA A 1107 -14.61 -46.64 13.05
C ALA A 1107 -13.45 -45.66 12.77
N GLU A 1108 -12.25 -46.17 12.47
CA GLU A 1108 -11.07 -45.39 12.11
C GLU A 1108 -11.27 -44.64 10.78
N THR A 1109 -11.76 -45.31 9.73
CA THR A 1109 -11.99 -44.66 8.43
C THR A 1109 -13.12 -43.63 8.48
N ILE A 1110 -14.15 -43.84 9.31
CA ILE A 1110 -15.20 -42.86 9.57
C ILE A 1110 -14.64 -41.63 10.31
N ALA A 1111 -13.83 -41.83 11.36
CA ALA A 1111 -13.21 -40.73 12.10
C ALA A 1111 -12.34 -39.84 11.20
N TRP A 1112 -11.51 -40.45 10.34
CA TRP A 1112 -10.68 -39.70 9.40
C TRP A 1112 -11.51 -38.91 8.38
N LEU A 1113 -12.62 -39.47 7.89
CA LEU A 1113 -13.51 -38.74 6.98
C LEU A 1113 -14.19 -37.56 7.68
N LEU A 1114 -14.62 -37.71 8.94
CA LEU A 1114 -15.21 -36.63 9.73
C LEU A 1114 -14.22 -35.47 9.92
N PHE A 1115 -12.95 -35.74 10.25
CA PHE A 1115 -11.93 -34.69 10.36
C PHE A 1115 -11.76 -33.92 9.05
N VAL A 1116 -11.63 -34.64 7.93
CA VAL A 1116 -11.44 -34.04 6.61
C VAL A 1116 -12.65 -33.20 6.20
N ILE A 1117 -13.86 -33.69 6.46
CA ILE A 1117 -15.10 -32.95 6.19
C ILE A 1117 -15.13 -31.66 7.01
N TYR A 1118 -14.96 -31.74 8.33
CA TYR A 1118 -15.10 -30.57 9.21
C TYR A 1118 -13.99 -29.52 9.01
N ALA A 1119 -12.76 -29.92 8.69
CA ALA A 1119 -11.71 -28.98 8.27
C ALA A 1119 -12.08 -28.24 6.98
N GLY A 1120 -12.74 -28.93 6.03
CA GLY A 1120 -13.30 -28.30 4.84
C GLY A 1120 -14.42 -27.30 5.15
N ILE A 1121 -15.25 -27.59 6.17
CA ILE A 1121 -16.28 -26.66 6.67
C ILE A 1121 -15.63 -25.41 7.27
N ASN A 1122 -14.64 -25.57 8.18
CA ASN A 1122 -13.92 -24.48 8.82
C ASN A 1122 -13.27 -23.54 7.79
N LYS A 1123 -12.68 -24.10 6.73
CA LYS A 1123 -12.06 -23.31 5.65
C LYS A 1123 -13.06 -22.41 4.90
N VAL A 1124 -14.35 -22.74 4.86
CA VAL A 1124 -15.34 -22.08 3.98
C VAL A 1124 -16.38 -21.28 4.76
N LEU A 1125 -16.72 -21.66 5.99
CA LEU A 1125 -17.76 -21.02 6.80
C LEU A 1125 -17.12 -20.15 7.89
N GLU A 1126 -17.15 -18.82 7.71
CA GLU A 1126 -16.69 -17.82 8.70
C GLU A 1126 -17.20 -18.03 10.15
N PRO A 1127 -18.42 -18.57 10.41
CA PRO A 1127 -18.87 -18.84 11.77
C PRO A 1127 -18.15 -20.02 12.47
N VAL A 1128 -17.46 -20.89 11.72
CA VAL A 1128 -16.68 -22.00 12.27
C VAL A 1128 -15.26 -21.50 12.52
N THR A 1129 -14.76 -21.68 13.74
CA THR A 1129 -13.43 -21.21 14.15
C THR A 1129 -12.47 -22.39 14.33
N ASN A 1130 -11.18 -22.12 14.41
CA ASN A 1130 -10.18 -23.15 14.77
C ASN A 1130 -10.45 -23.77 16.15
N GLU A 1131 -11.11 -23.04 17.06
CA GLU A 1131 -11.53 -23.58 18.36
C GLU A 1131 -12.66 -24.60 18.21
N HIS A 1132 -13.63 -24.32 17.33
CA HIS A 1132 -14.66 -25.30 16.95
C HIS A 1132 -14.06 -26.53 16.28
N GLU A 1133 -13.05 -26.37 15.41
CA GLU A 1133 -12.36 -27.52 14.81
C GLU A 1133 -11.65 -28.39 15.86
N LEU A 1134 -10.89 -27.78 16.78
CA LEU A 1134 -10.19 -28.51 17.85
C LEU A 1134 -11.16 -29.27 18.76
N GLU A 1135 -12.29 -28.64 19.13
CA GLU A 1135 -13.31 -29.29 19.95
C GLU A 1135 -14.04 -30.41 19.19
N PHE A 1136 -14.30 -30.24 17.89
CA PHE A 1136 -14.83 -31.32 17.04
C PHE A 1136 -13.85 -32.50 16.98
N GLN A 1137 -12.56 -32.21 16.79
CA GLN A 1137 -11.53 -33.24 16.71
C GLN A 1137 -11.49 -34.08 18.00
N ARG A 1138 -11.57 -33.41 19.15
CA ARG A 1138 -11.66 -34.05 20.46
C ARG A 1138 -12.88 -34.94 20.60
N ARG A 1139 -14.07 -34.48 20.19
CA ARG A 1139 -15.33 -35.25 20.28
C ARG A 1139 -15.32 -36.50 19.39
N VAL A 1140 -14.72 -36.42 18.20
CA VAL A 1140 -14.53 -37.59 17.32
C VAL A 1140 -13.54 -38.58 17.93
N ALA A 1141 -12.43 -38.10 18.53
CA ALA A 1141 -11.48 -38.96 19.23
C ALA A 1141 -12.13 -39.68 20.42
N ASP A 1142 -12.92 -38.96 21.24
CA ASP A 1142 -13.67 -39.54 22.35
C ASP A 1142 -14.69 -40.59 21.85
N ALA A 1143 -15.39 -40.30 20.75
CA ALA A 1143 -16.33 -41.24 20.13
C ALA A 1143 -15.64 -42.49 19.57
N LEU A 1144 -14.45 -42.35 19.00
CA LEU A 1144 -13.62 -43.45 18.52
C LEU A 1144 -13.13 -44.32 19.69
N GLU A 1145 -12.59 -43.72 20.74
CA GLU A 1145 -12.10 -44.42 21.93
C GLU A 1145 -13.23 -45.15 22.67
N SER A 1146 -14.41 -44.55 22.74
CA SER A 1146 -15.57 -45.17 23.36
C SER A 1146 -16.24 -46.24 22.49
N GLY A 1147 -15.76 -46.45 21.25
CA GLY A 1147 -16.36 -47.36 20.28
C GLY A 1147 -17.73 -46.91 19.76
N ARG A 1148 -18.11 -45.65 19.96
CA ARG A 1148 -19.41 -45.08 19.54
C ARG A 1148 -19.50 -44.93 18.04
N LEU A 1149 -18.37 -44.70 17.36
CA LEU A 1149 -18.32 -44.63 15.89
C LEU A 1149 -18.56 -45.99 15.18
N GLY A 1150 -18.77 -47.08 15.92
CA GLY A 1150 -19.19 -48.36 15.36
C GLY A 1150 -20.70 -48.39 15.06
N VAL A 1151 -21.07 -48.72 13.83
CA VAL A 1151 -22.48 -48.99 13.45
C VAL A 1151 -22.87 -50.40 13.88
N THR A 1152 -24.04 -50.58 14.47
CA THR A 1152 -24.53 -51.93 14.82
C THR A 1152 -24.93 -52.68 13.55
N SER A 1153 -24.91 -54.02 13.59
CA SER A 1153 -25.14 -54.91 12.43
C SER A 1153 -26.48 -54.76 11.72
N ASP A 1154 -27.40 -53.95 12.26
CA ASP A 1154 -28.72 -53.69 11.68
C ASP A 1154 -28.73 -52.45 10.75
N GLY A 1155 -27.57 -51.85 10.48
CA GLY A 1155 -27.44 -50.71 9.55
C GLY A 1155 -28.10 -49.42 10.04
N HIS A 1156 -28.60 -49.39 11.27
CA HIS A 1156 -29.13 -48.23 11.95
C HIS A 1156 -28.14 -47.72 12.99
N VAL A 1157 -27.93 -46.40 13.03
CA VAL A 1157 -27.13 -45.78 14.09
C VAL A 1157 -27.86 -45.97 15.42
N SER A 1158 -27.21 -46.62 16.39
CA SER A 1158 -27.77 -46.85 17.72
C SER A 1158 -27.92 -45.51 18.44
N THR A 1159 -29.15 -45.07 18.72
CA THR A 1159 -29.44 -43.79 19.40
C THR A 1159 -29.40 -43.88 20.93
N ASP A 1160 -28.71 -44.88 21.50
CA ASP A 1160 -28.61 -45.14 22.94
C ASP A 1160 -27.29 -44.63 23.55
#